data_AF-A0A1D5QBN7-F1
#
_entry.id   AF-A0A1D5QBN7-F1
#
_cell.length_a   1.000
_cell.length_b   1.000
_cell.length_c   1.000
_cell.angle_alpha   90.00
_cell.angle_beta   90.00
_cell.angle_gamma   90.00
#
_symmetry.space_group_name_H-M   'P 1'
#
loop_
_entity.id
_entity.type
_entity.pdbx_description
1 polymer ?
#
loop_
_entity_poly.entity_id
_entity_poly.type
_entity_poly.pdbx_seq_one_letter_code
_entity_poly.pdbx_strand_id
1 'polypeptide(L)'
;MSVSGLKAELKFLASIFDKNHERFRIVSWKLDELHCQFLVPQPGSPHSPPPPLTLHCNITESYPSSSPIWFVDSDDPNLTSVLERLEDTKNNNSLRQQLKWLICELCRLYNVPKHLDVEMLDQPLPTGQNGTTEEVTSEEEEEEEEMAEDIEDLDHYEMKEEEPISGKKSEDEGIEKENLAILEKIRKTQRQDHLNGAVSGSVQASDRLMKELRDIYRSQSYKTGIYSVELINDSLYDWHVKLQKVDPDSPLHSDLQILKEKEGIEYILLNFSFKDNFPFDPPFVRVVLPVLSGGYVLGGGALCMELLTKQGWSSAYSIESVIMQINATLVKGKARVQFGANKNVRILPHTVLYMADSETFISLEECRGHKRARKRTSMETALALEKLFPKQCQVLGIVTPGIVVTPMGSGSNRPQEIEIGESGFALLFPQIEGIKIQPFHFIKDPKNLTLERHQLTEVGLLDNPELRVVLVFGYNCCKVGASNYLQQVVSTFSDMNIILAGGQVDNLSSLTSEKNPLDIDAAGVVGLSFSGHRIQSATVLLNEDVSDEKTAEAAMQRLKAANIPEQNTIGFMFACVGRGFQYYRAKGNVEADAFRKFFPSVPLFGFFGNGEIGCDRIVTGNFILRKCNEVKDDDLFHSYTTIMALIHLGSSK
;
A
#
# COMPACT_ATOMS: atom_id res chain seq x y z
N MET A 1 -15.21 3.39 -14.92
CA MET A 1 -15.91 3.48 -16.22
C MET A 1 -14.83 3.57 -17.30
N SER A 2 -15.00 2.99 -18.49
CA SER A 2 -14.01 3.16 -19.57
C SER A 2 -14.05 4.59 -20.11
N VAL A 3 -12.96 5.08 -20.72
CA VAL A 3 -12.92 6.39 -21.42
C VAL A 3 -14.03 6.49 -22.47
N SER A 4 -14.32 5.38 -23.16
CA SER A 4 -15.45 5.28 -24.08
C SER A 4 -16.81 5.45 -23.41
N GLY A 5 -16.97 4.96 -22.17
CA GLY A 5 -18.20 5.11 -21.38
C GLY A 5 -18.45 6.54 -20.93
N LEU A 6 -17.41 7.24 -20.46
CA LEU A 6 -17.52 8.65 -20.09
C LEU A 6 -17.80 9.54 -21.31
N LYS A 7 -17.13 9.27 -22.44
CA LYS A 7 -17.41 9.95 -23.70
C LYS A 7 -18.86 9.77 -24.16
N ALA A 8 -19.42 8.57 -24.00
CA ALA A 8 -20.82 8.30 -24.29
C ALA A 8 -21.77 9.02 -23.32
N GLU A 9 -21.42 9.06 -22.03
CA GLU A 9 -22.18 9.81 -21.01
C GLU A 9 -22.23 11.31 -21.32
N LEU A 10 -21.08 11.92 -21.65
CA LEU A 10 -20.99 13.34 -22.01
C LEU A 10 -21.72 13.68 -23.32
N LYS A 11 -21.61 12.81 -24.35
CA LYS A 11 -22.39 12.95 -25.59
C LYS A 11 -23.90 12.92 -25.32
N PHE A 12 -24.36 11.98 -24.49
CA PHE A 12 -25.77 11.87 -24.11
C PHE A 12 -26.26 13.09 -23.33
N LEU A 13 -25.44 13.63 -22.42
CA LEU A 13 -25.76 14.87 -21.71
C LEU A 13 -25.89 16.04 -22.68
N ALA A 14 -24.95 16.19 -23.61
CA ALA A 14 -24.95 17.26 -24.61
C ALA A 14 -26.10 17.14 -25.62
N SER A 15 -26.62 15.93 -25.88
CA SER A 15 -27.82 15.75 -26.72
C SER A 15 -29.12 16.17 -26.03
N ILE A 16 -29.16 16.15 -24.70
CA ILE A 16 -30.33 16.60 -23.92
C ILE A 16 -30.25 18.11 -23.69
N PHE A 17 -29.07 18.61 -23.31
CA PHE A 17 -28.84 20.01 -22.95
C PHE A 17 -27.93 20.70 -23.97
N ASP A 18 -28.42 20.81 -25.19
CA ASP A 18 -27.68 21.47 -26.26
C ASP A 18 -27.44 22.98 -26.00
N LYS A 19 -26.73 23.65 -26.90
CA LYS A 19 -26.42 25.08 -26.80
C LYS A 19 -27.64 26.00 -26.86
N ASN A 20 -28.78 25.50 -27.32
CA ASN A 20 -30.03 26.24 -27.50
C ASN A 20 -31.07 25.96 -26.40
N HIS A 21 -30.88 24.91 -25.61
CA HIS A 21 -31.83 24.45 -24.59
C HIS A 21 -32.29 25.60 -23.66
N GLU A 22 -33.58 25.63 -23.37
CA GLU A 22 -34.28 26.80 -22.81
C GLU A 22 -34.02 27.06 -21.32
N ARG A 23 -33.31 26.17 -20.63
CA ARG A 23 -33.09 26.25 -19.17
C ARG A 23 -31.65 26.00 -18.75
N PHE A 24 -31.02 24.99 -19.32
CA PHE A 24 -29.66 24.57 -19.01
C PHE A 24 -28.94 24.16 -20.28
N ARG A 25 -27.77 24.72 -20.54
CA ARG A 25 -27.02 24.52 -21.79
C ARG A 25 -25.64 23.98 -21.49
N ILE A 26 -25.22 22.95 -22.19
CA ILE A 26 -23.82 22.51 -22.21
C ILE A 26 -23.12 23.27 -23.34
N VAL A 27 -22.23 24.18 -22.95
CA VAL A 27 -21.55 25.09 -23.88
C VAL A 27 -20.38 24.37 -24.56
N SER A 28 -19.62 23.62 -23.77
CA SER A 28 -18.48 22.81 -24.23
C SER A 28 -18.20 21.70 -23.23
N TRP A 29 -17.65 20.60 -23.71
CA TRP A 29 -17.24 19.48 -22.87
C TRP A 29 -15.96 18.83 -23.41
N LYS A 30 -15.15 18.32 -22.49
CA LYS A 30 -13.98 17.46 -22.68
C LYS A 30 -14.09 16.28 -21.70
N LEU A 31 -13.15 15.34 -21.75
CA LEU A 31 -13.16 14.19 -20.82
C LEU A 31 -12.90 14.61 -19.35
N ASP A 32 -12.22 15.74 -19.15
CA ASP A 32 -11.78 16.27 -17.86
C ASP A 32 -12.60 17.49 -17.40
N GLU A 33 -13.36 18.13 -18.28
CA GLU A 33 -14.12 19.34 -17.97
C GLU A 33 -15.49 19.37 -18.67
N LEU A 34 -16.51 19.82 -17.95
CA LEU A 34 -17.85 20.11 -18.48
C LEU A 34 -18.23 21.54 -18.14
N HIS A 35 -18.52 22.34 -19.18
CA HIS A 35 -18.87 23.76 -19.05
C HIS A 35 -20.33 23.99 -19.42
N CYS A 36 -21.09 24.57 -18.48
CA CYS A 36 -22.53 24.70 -18.57
C CYS A 36 -23.03 26.11 -18.25
N GLN A 37 -24.22 26.42 -18.72
CA GLN A 37 -24.92 27.68 -18.48
C GLN A 37 -26.36 27.43 -18.03
N PHE A 38 -26.77 28.05 -16.94
CA PHE A 38 -28.16 28.04 -16.48
C PHE A 38 -28.83 29.40 -16.77
N LEU A 39 -29.98 29.38 -17.43
CA LEU A 39 -30.71 30.59 -17.81
C LEU A 39 -31.64 31.04 -16.67
N VAL A 40 -31.37 32.21 -16.11
CA VAL A 40 -32.17 32.82 -15.03
C VAL A 40 -33.18 33.81 -15.63
N PRO A 41 -34.50 33.59 -15.50
CA PRO A 41 -35.51 34.53 -15.97
C PRO A 41 -35.74 35.68 -14.97
N GLN A 42 -36.10 36.87 -15.48
CA GLN A 42 -36.51 38.00 -14.65
C GLN A 42 -38.02 38.29 -14.74
N PRO A 43 -38.64 38.77 -13.65
CA PRO A 43 -39.88 39.52 -13.71
C PRO A 43 -39.60 41.02 -14.01
N GLY A 44 -39.80 41.46 -15.26
CA GLY A 44 -40.24 42.85 -15.52
C GLY A 44 -39.29 43.90 -16.13
N SER A 45 -38.29 43.56 -16.96
CA SER A 45 -37.63 44.57 -17.81
C SER A 45 -37.17 43.99 -19.17
N PRO A 46 -37.59 44.56 -20.33
CA PRO A 46 -37.27 44.05 -21.67
C PRO A 46 -35.96 44.60 -22.26
N HIS A 47 -35.10 45.24 -21.47
CA HIS A 47 -33.87 45.85 -21.98
C HIS A 47 -32.64 45.24 -21.28
N SER A 48 -32.00 44.30 -21.99
CA SER A 48 -30.82 43.47 -21.64
C SER A 48 -31.08 42.25 -20.72
N PRO A 49 -31.01 41.00 -21.25
CA PRO A 49 -31.00 39.82 -20.39
C PRO A 49 -29.73 39.77 -19.55
N PRO A 50 -29.79 39.37 -18.26
CA PRO A 50 -28.59 39.14 -17.46
C PRO A 50 -27.76 38.00 -18.08
N PRO A 51 -26.43 38.00 -17.86
CA PRO A 51 -25.59 36.91 -18.33
C PRO A 51 -26.08 35.58 -17.71
N PRO A 52 -26.05 34.47 -18.47
CA PRO A 52 -26.38 33.16 -17.93
C PRO A 52 -25.43 32.80 -16.79
N LEU A 53 -25.91 32.00 -15.83
CA LEU A 53 -25.08 31.53 -14.74
C LEU A 53 -24.12 30.46 -15.25
N THR A 54 -22.82 30.74 -15.21
CA THR A 54 -21.77 29.83 -15.69
C THR A 54 -21.36 28.83 -14.63
N LEU A 55 -21.40 27.55 -14.98
CA LEU A 55 -21.05 26.41 -14.12
C LEU A 55 -19.91 25.62 -14.78
N HIS A 56 -18.88 25.32 -14.00
CA HIS A 56 -17.76 24.48 -14.43
C HIS A 56 -17.77 23.20 -13.62
N CYS A 57 -17.50 22.07 -14.26
CA CYS A 57 -17.39 20.78 -13.61
C CYS A 57 -16.08 20.12 -14.04
N ASN A 58 -15.22 19.83 -13.07
CA ASN A 58 -13.99 19.07 -13.30
C ASN A 58 -14.24 17.59 -13.02
N ILE A 59 -13.93 16.76 -14.01
CA ILE A 59 -14.07 15.30 -13.96
C ILE A 59 -12.67 14.71 -13.82
N THR A 60 -12.37 14.16 -12.65
CA THR A 60 -11.07 13.55 -12.38
C THR A 60 -10.91 12.20 -13.06
N GLU A 61 -9.68 11.77 -13.36
CA GLU A 61 -9.38 10.45 -13.95
C GLU A 61 -9.90 9.26 -13.12
N SER A 62 -10.09 9.45 -11.82
CA SER A 62 -10.68 8.47 -10.91
C SER A 62 -12.21 8.35 -11.01
N TYR A 63 -12.89 9.13 -11.87
CA TYR A 63 -14.33 9.01 -12.10
C TYR A 63 -14.69 7.62 -12.67
N PRO A 64 -15.72 6.93 -12.15
CA PRO A 64 -16.75 7.38 -11.21
C PRO A 64 -16.45 7.05 -9.73
N SER A 65 -15.23 6.62 -9.39
CA SER A 65 -14.83 6.33 -8.00
C SER A 65 -14.70 7.61 -7.17
N SER A 66 -14.33 8.72 -7.79
CA SER A 66 -14.40 10.08 -7.23
C SER A 66 -15.54 10.88 -7.86
N SER A 67 -16.15 11.75 -7.06
CA SER A 67 -17.18 12.68 -7.50
C SER A 67 -16.60 13.79 -8.38
N PRO A 68 -17.30 14.20 -9.45
CA PRO A 68 -17.00 15.45 -10.16
C PRO A 68 -17.10 16.65 -9.23
N ILE A 69 -16.26 17.66 -9.48
CA ILE A 69 -16.18 18.88 -8.65
C ILE A 69 -16.82 20.04 -9.42
N TRP A 70 -17.82 20.68 -8.82
CA TRP A 70 -18.60 21.76 -9.44
C TRP A 70 -18.20 23.13 -8.90
N PHE A 71 -18.03 24.08 -9.80
CA PHE A 71 -17.70 25.48 -9.52
C PHE A 71 -18.71 26.39 -10.20
N VAL A 72 -18.93 27.56 -9.61
CA VAL A 72 -19.78 28.61 -10.19
C VAL A 72 -19.02 29.92 -10.19
N ASP A 73 -19.08 30.64 -11.31
CA ASP A 73 -18.49 31.98 -11.44
C ASP A 73 -19.52 33.02 -10.98
N SER A 74 -19.79 33.05 -9.66
CA SER A 74 -20.77 33.96 -9.05
C SER A 74 -20.50 34.20 -7.56
N ASP A 75 -20.67 35.45 -7.11
CA ASP A 75 -20.56 35.85 -5.70
C ASP A 75 -21.86 35.65 -4.89
N ASP A 76 -22.89 34.97 -5.42
CA ASP A 76 -24.15 34.74 -4.70
C ASP A 76 -23.97 33.66 -3.60
N PRO A 77 -24.10 34.02 -2.30
CA PRO A 77 -23.91 33.07 -1.20
C PRO A 77 -24.92 31.92 -1.21
N ASN A 78 -26.09 32.09 -1.85
CA ASN A 78 -27.06 31.01 -1.98
C ASN A 78 -26.58 29.93 -2.97
N LEU A 79 -25.82 30.32 -4.01
CA LEU A 79 -25.22 29.37 -4.94
C LEU A 79 -24.07 28.60 -4.29
N THR A 80 -23.26 29.27 -3.47
CA THR A 80 -22.21 28.61 -2.66
C THR A 80 -22.82 27.52 -1.78
N SER A 81 -23.93 27.81 -1.10
CA SER A 81 -24.64 26.83 -0.27
C SER A 81 -25.23 25.66 -1.08
N VAL A 82 -25.66 25.88 -2.33
CA VAL A 82 -26.11 24.81 -3.23
C VAL A 82 -24.95 23.89 -3.60
N LEU A 83 -23.76 24.42 -3.88
CA LEU A 83 -22.57 23.62 -4.20
C LEU A 83 -22.02 22.86 -2.98
N GLU A 84 -21.97 23.48 -1.80
CA GLU A 84 -21.58 22.79 -0.55
C GLU A 84 -22.49 21.59 -0.25
N ARG A 85 -23.81 21.77 -0.45
CA ARG A 85 -24.79 20.68 -0.31
C ARG A 85 -24.63 19.58 -1.35
N LEU A 86 -24.11 19.90 -2.54
CA LEU A 86 -23.80 18.90 -3.57
C LEU A 86 -22.59 18.06 -3.15
N GLU A 87 -21.54 18.68 -2.60
CA GLU A 87 -20.35 17.99 -2.08
C GLU A 87 -20.68 17.07 -0.89
N ASP A 88 -21.60 17.47 -0.02
CA ASP A 88 -22.03 16.66 1.13
C ASP A 88 -22.89 15.44 0.76
N THR A 89 -23.29 15.26 -0.51
CA THR A 89 -24.00 14.04 -0.96
C THR A 89 -23.04 12.85 -1.11
N LYS A 90 -22.58 12.31 0.03
CA LYS A 90 -21.54 11.25 0.17
C LYS A 90 -21.75 9.94 -0.62
N ASN A 91 -22.86 9.76 -1.32
CA ASN A 91 -23.20 8.53 -2.03
C ASN A 91 -23.55 8.73 -3.52
N ASN A 92 -23.27 9.90 -4.11
CA ASN A 92 -23.62 10.20 -5.51
C ASN A 92 -22.44 10.69 -6.36
N ASN A 93 -21.66 9.74 -6.88
CA ASN A 93 -20.51 10.02 -7.75
C ASN A 93 -20.89 10.07 -9.24
N SER A 94 -22.17 9.95 -9.60
CA SER A 94 -22.59 9.95 -11.01
C SER A 94 -22.77 11.38 -11.52
N LEU A 95 -22.05 11.73 -12.58
CA LEU A 95 -22.14 13.05 -13.23
C LEU A 95 -23.58 13.39 -13.61
N ARG A 96 -24.30 12.44 -14.21
CA ARG A 96 -25.73 12.58 -14.53
C ARG A 96 -26.61 12.88 -13.33
N GLN A 97 -26.44 12.15 -12.22
CA GLN A 97 -27.27 12.33 -11.03
C GLN A 97 -26.93 13.66 -10.32
N GLN A 98 -25.65 14.04 -10.28
CA GLN A 98 -25.23 15.34 -9.76
C GLN A 98 -25.77 16.49 -10.61
N LEU A 99 -25.71 16.37 -11.94
CA LEU A 99 -26.26 17.36 -12.86
C LEU A 99 -27.79 17.48 -12.69
N LYS A 100 -28.51 16.35 -12.59
CA LYS A 100 -29.95 16.35 -12.31
C LYS A 100 -30.27 17.09 -11.01
N TRP A 101 -29.51 16.81 -9.95
CA TRP A 101 -29.69 17.45 -8.65
C TRP A 101 -29.41 18.96 -8.73
N LEU A 102 -28.31 19.35 -9.39
CA LEU A 102 -27.90 20.73 -9.54
C LEU A 102 -28.96 21.54 -10.30
N ILE A 103 -29.45 21.03 -11.44
CA ILE A 103 -30.53 21.68 -12.20
C ILE A 103 -31.78 21.81 -11.32
N CYS A 104 -32.14 20.79 -10.54
CA CYS A 104 -33.30 20.85 -9.65
C CYS A 104 -33.18 21.92 -8.56
N GLU A 105 -32.02 22.06 -7.92
CA GLU A 105 -31.78 23.07 -6.88
C GLU A 105 -31.68 24.47 -7.47
N LEU A 106 -31.08 24.65 -8.64
CA LEU A 106 -31.08 25.93 -9.36
C LEU A 106 -32.49 26.35 -9.76
N CYS A 107 -33.31 25.41 -10.25
CA CYS A 107 -34.72 25.67 -10.54
C CYS A 107 -35.49 26.12 -9.28
N ARG A 108 -35.22 25.49 -8.13
CA ARG A 108 -35.83 25.85 -6.85
C ARG A 108 -35.36 27.22 -6.36
N LEU A 109 -34.06 27.51 -6.48
CA LEU A 109 -33.45 28.76 -6.03
C LEU A 109 -33.99 29.96 -6.81
N TYR A 110 -34.09 29.84 -8.13
CA TYR A 110 -34.58 30.92 -9.01
C TYR A 110 -36.10 30.87 -9.26
N ASN A 111 -36.81 29.97 -8.59
CA ASN A 111 -38.26 29.78 -8.71
C ASN A 111 -38.74 29.59 -10.16
N VAL A 112 -38.05 28.72 -10.91
CA VAL A 112 -38.39 28.38 -12.30
C VAL A 112 -38.88 26.95 -12.44
N PRO A 113 -39.82 26.66 -13.36
CA PRO A 113 -40.28 25.31 -13.60
C PRO A 113 -39.15 24.44 -14.17
N LYS A 114 -39.05 23.21 -13.68
CA LYS A 114 -38.14 22.19 -14.21
C LYS A 114 -38.57 21.81 -15.63
N HIS A 115 -37.62 21.72 -16.55
CA HIS A 115 -37.88 21.24 -17.91
C HIS A 115 -38.09 19.71 -17.91
N LEU A 116 -38.93 19.17 -18.80
CA LEU A 116 -39.19 17.71 -18.84
C LEU A 116 -37.92 16.90 -19.16
N ASP A 117 -36.99 17.51 -19.90
CA ASP A 117 -35.72 16.89 -20.30
C ASP A 117 -34.83 16.51 -19.10
N VAL A 118 -35.04 17.13 -17.93
CA VAL A 118 -34.35 16.75 -16.69
C VAL A 118 -34.70 15.32 -16.26
N GLU A 119 -35.86 14.79 -16.64
CA GLU A 119 -36.24 13.39 -16.40
C GLU A 119 -35.57 12.41 -17.37
N MET A 120 -35.08 12.88 -18.53
CA MET A 120 -34.31 12.03 -19.47
C MET A 120 -32.97 11.59 -18.87
N LEU A 121 -32.47 12.31 -17.85
CA LEU A 121 -31.28 11.95 -17.08
C LEU A 121 -31.42 10.67 -16.25
N ASP A 122 -32.62 10.06 -16.16
CA ASP A 122 -32.83 8.76 -15.51
C ASP A 122 -32.82 7.59 -16.52
N GLN A 123 -32.81 7.86 -17.84
CA GLN A 123 -32.86 6.82 -18.87
C GLN A 123 -31.49 6.13 -19.06
N PRO A 124 -31.43 4.81 -19.31
CA PRO A 124 -30.16 4.13 -19.59
C PRO A 124 -29.46 4.72 -20.82
N LEU A 125 -28.12 4.70 -20.83
CA LEU A 125 -27.34 5.17 -21.99
C LEU A 125 -27.71 4.34 -23.23
N PRO A 126 -27.88 4.95 -24.42
CA PRO A 126 -28.16 4.20 -25.64
C PRO A 126 -27.01 3.23 -25.95
N THR A 127 -27.28 1.92 -25.93
CA THR A 127 -26.33 0.89 -26.36
C THR A 127 -26.36 0.76 -27.87
N GLY A 128 -25.28 1.12 -28.57
CA GLY A 128 -25.11 0.80 -29.99
C GLY A 128 -25.18 -0.72 -30.20
N GLN A 129 -26.11 -1.18 -31.03
CA GLN A 129 -26.25 -2.58 -31.38
C GLN A 129 -25.26 -2.94 -32.49
N ASN A 130 -24.45 -3.98 -32.25
CA ASN A 130 -23.67 -4.67 -33.27
C ASN A 130 -24.60 -5.44 -34.20
N GLY A 131 -24.25 -5.47 -35.49
CA GLY A 131 -25.15 -5.77 -36.59
C GLY A 131 -25.56 -7.22 -36.83
N THR A 132 -26.56 -7.34 -37.69
CA THR A 132 -26.69 -8.35 -38.76
C THR A 132 -27.56 -7.79 -39.89
N THR A 133 -26.91 -7.49 -41.02
CA THR A 133 -27.31 -7.57 -42.45
C THR A 133 -28.70 -7.15 -42.95
N GLU A 134 -28.64 -6.31 -44.02
CA GLU A 134 -29.64 -5.99 -45.08
C GLU A 134 -30.75 -5.00 -44.68
N GLU A 135 -31.00 -3.86 -45.33
CA GLU A 135 -30.81 -3.35 -46.69
C GLU A 135 -30.64 -1.82 -46.69
N VAL A 136 -30.00 -1.30 -47.73
CA VAL A 136 -29.69 0.12 -48.00
C VAL A 136 -30.96 0.95 -48.26
N THR A 137 -31.09 2.10 -47.58
CA THR A 137 -31.70 3.30 -48.18
C THR A 137 -30.83 4.51 -47.87
N SER A 138 -30.48 5.20 -48.94
CA SER A 138 -29.35 6.09 -49.15
C SER A 138 -29.72 7.56 -48.96
N GLU A 139 -29.89 8.04 -47.72
CA GLU A 139 -30.17 9.47 -47.46
C GLU A 139 -29.52 10.05 -46.18
N GLU A 140 -28.64 9.32 -45.47
CA GLU A 140 -28.00 9.83 -44.23
C GLU A 140 -26.47 10.06 -44.35
N GLU A 141 -25.88 9.97 -45.55
CA GLU A 141 -24.45 10.23 -45.77
C GLU A 141 -24.11 11.66 -46.21
N GLU A 142 -25.09 12.58 -46.35
CA GLU A 142 -24.83 13.96 -46.80
C GLU A 142 -24.78 15.01 -45.66
N GLU A 143 -25.10 14.67 -44.41
CA GLU A 143 -24.99 15.61 -43.27
C GLU A 143 -23.73 15.40 -42.40
N GLU A 144 -22.96 14.31 -42.61
CA GLU A 144 -21.71 14.06 -41.89
C GLU A 144 -20.47 14.73 -42.54
N GLU A 145 -20.56 15.25 -43.77
CA GLU A 145 -19.41 15.85 -44.47
C GLU A 145 -19.26 17.39 -44.30
N GLU A 146 -20.25 18.13 -43.77
CA GLU A 146 -20.10 19.60 -43.61
C GLU A 146 -19.51 20.05 -42.26
N MET A 147 -19.23 19.15 -41.31
CA MET A 147 -18.60 19.49 -40.02
C MET A 147 -17.30 18.69 -39.75
N ALA A 148 -16.79 17.99 -40.76
CA ALA A 148 -15.54 17.22 -40.69
C ALA A 148 -14.32 17.98 -41.26
N GLU A 149 -14.50 19.11 -41.96
CA GLU A 149 -13.37 19.85 -42.57
C GLU A 149 -12.56 20.74 -41.59
N ASP A 150 -12.95 20.88 -40.32
CA ASP A 150 -12.23 21.72 -39.34
C ASP A 150 -11.42 20.94 -38.27
N ILE A 151 -11.25 19.62 -38.42
CA ILE A 151 -10.51 18.78 -37.43
C ILE A 151 -9.31 18.03 -38.04
N GLU A 152 -9.07 18.09 -39.36
CA GLU A 152 -7.93 17.41 -39.99
C GLU A 152 -6.65 18.27 -40.13
N ASP A 153 -6.54 19.40 -39.42
CA ASP A 153 -5.32 20.24 -39.42
C ASP A 153 -4.51 20.22 -38.10
N LEU A 154 -4.80 19.31 -37.16
CA LEU A 154 -4.10 19.24 -35.87
C LEU A 154 -3.17 18.02 -35.67
N ASP A 155 -3.10 17.09 -36.62
CA ASP A 155 -2.24 15.89 -36.50
C ASP A 155 -0.98 15.91 -37.36
N HIS A 156 -0.55 17.08 -37.86
CA HIS A 156 0.79 17.31 -38.41
C HIS A 156 1.50 18.50 -37.73
N TYR A 157 1.69 18.42 -36.42
CA TYR A 157 2.90 18.99 -35.82
C TYR A 157 4.03 17.96 -35.91
N GLU A 158 4.63 17.87 -37.11
CA GLU A 158 6.09 17.77 -37.11
C GLU A 158 6.57 18.91 -36.22
N MET A 159 7.35 18.60 -35.18
CA MET A 159 8.15 19.64 -34.54
C MET A 159 9.07 20.17 -35.64
N LYS A 160 8.68 21.24 -36.32
CA LYS A 160 9.65 22.15 -36.91
C LYS A 160 10.63 22.44 -35.79
N GLU A 161 11.89 22.11 -36.01
CA GLU A 161 12.97 22.76 -35.28
C GLU A 161 12.64 24.25 -35.32
N GLU A 162 12.23 24.80 -34.18
CA GLU A 162 12.27 26.25 -34.03
C GLU A 162 13.75 26.60 -34.14
N GLU A 163 14.17 27.03 -35.33
CA GLU A 163 15.36 27.83 -35.45
C GLU A 163 15.28 28.95 -34.42
N PRO A 164 16.37 29.23 -33.70
CA PRO A 164 16.32 30.11 -32.54
C PRO A 164 15.83 31.48 -32.99
N ILE A 165 14.64 31.88 -32.52
CA ILE A 165 14.19 33.26 -32.59
C ILE A 165 15.21 34.09 -31.81
N SER A 166 16.07 34.77 -32.54
CA SER A 166 17.08 35.67 -32.01
C SER A 166 16.39 36.75 -31.16
N GLY A 167 16.49 36.68 -29.83
CA GLY A 167 16.02 37.79 -28.99
C GLY A 167 15.55 37.48 -27.58
N LYS A 168 15.29 36.23 -27.19
CA LYS A 168 15.07 35.87 -25.78
C LYS A 168 16.31 35.16 -25.23
N LYS A 169 16.91 35.68 -24.14
CA LYS A 169 17.93 34.95 -23.36
C LYS A 169 17.43 33.54 -23.14
N SER A 170 18.21 32.53 -23.54
CA SER A 170 17.73 31.15 -23.40
C SER A 170 17.46 30.89 -21.92
N GLU A 171 16.31 30.31 -21.62
CA GLU A 171 15.90 29.97 -20.26
C GLU A 171 16.87 29.02 -19.55
N ASP A 172 17.96 28.61 -20.20
CA ASP A 172 18.97 27.63 -19.83
C ASP A 172 20.41 28.24 -19.74
N GLU A 173 20.54 29.57 -19.87
CA GLU A 173 21.81 30.27 -19.63
C GLU A 173 22.36 29.96 -18.23
N GLY A 174 23.64 29.56 -18.19
CA GLY A 174 24.40 29.33 -16.96
C GLY A 174 24.26 27.94 -16.33
N ILE A 175 23.71 26.95 -17.03
CA ILE A 175 23.72 25.53 -16.62
C ILE A 175 24.83 24.78 -17.39
N GLU A 176 25.57 23.90 -16.71
CA GLU A 176 26.60 23.07 -17.33
C GLU A 176 26.01 22.02 -18.29
N LYS A 177 26.77 21.63 -19.32
CA LYS A 177 26.31 20.70 -20.37
C LYS A 177 25.79 19.36 -19.86
N GLU A 178 26.40 18.83 -18.80
CA GLU A 178 25.99 17.55 -18.20
C GLU A 178 24.62 17.68 -17.51
N ASN A 179 24.41 18.76 -16.76
CA ASN A 179 23.15 19.04 -16.08
C ASN A 179 22.02 19.36 -17.08
N LEU A 180 22.34 20.00 -18.21
CA LEU A 180 21.41 20.20 -19.33
C LEU A 180 20.96 18.86 -19.94
N ALA A 181 21.88 17.92 -20.15
CA ALA A 181 21.54 16.60 -20.67
C ALA A 181 20.59 15.83 -19.73
N ILE A 182 20.76 15.99 -18.40
CA ILE A 182 19.84 15.42 -17.40
C ILE A 182 18.44 16.03 -17.54
N LEU A 183 18.32 17.36 -17.63
CA LEU A 183 17.04 18.05 -17.81
C LEU A 183 16.34 17.63 -19.11
N GLU A 184 17.08 17.50 -20.21
CA GLU A 184 16.53 17.02 -21.49
C GLU A 184 16.07 15.56 -21.42
N LYS A 185 16.86 14.69 -20.76
CA LYS A 185 16.49 13.28 -20.56
C LYS A 185 15.17 13.17 -19.79
N ILE A 186 15.00 13.95 -18.72
CA ILE A 186 13.76 13.95 -17.92
C ILE A 186 12.58 14.43 -18.74
N ARG A 187 12.73 15.52 -19.53
CA ARG A 187 11.66 15.99 -20.43
C ARG A 187 11.23 14.90 -21.43
N LYS A 188 12.19 14.17 -22.00
CA LYS A 188 11.92 13.06 -22.93
C LYS A 188 11.20 11.91 -22.22
N THR A 189 11.65 11.50 -21.04
CA THR A 189 11.01 10.44 -20.25
C THR A 189 9.59 10.84 -19.86
N GLN A 190 9.37 12.06 -19.35
CA GLN A 190 8.02 12.54 -19.02
C GLN A 190 7.11 12.53 -20.23
N ARG A 191 7.56 12.99 -21.41
CA ARG A 191 6.76 12.95 -22.65
C ARG A 191 6.41 11.51 -23.03
N GLN A 192 7.34 10.58 -22.89
CA GLN A 192 7.09 9.17 -23.19
C GLN A 192 6.12 8.52 -22.20
N ASP A 193 6.22 8.83 -20.91
CA ASP A 193 5.33 8.30 -19.88
C ASP A 193 3.90 8.84 -20.04
N HIS A 194 3.75 10.10 -20.48
CA HIS A 194 2.46 10.67 -20.87
C HIS A 194 1.85 9.94 -22.06
N LEU A 195 2.66 9.62 -23.09
CA LEU A 195 2.20 8.84 -24.26
C LEU A 195 1.82 7.40 -23.89
N ASN A 196 2.44 6.82 -22.86
CA ASN A 196 2.24 5.44 -22.42
C ASN A 196 1.19 5.29 -21.30
N GLY A 197 0.61 6.39 -20.80
CA GLY A 197 -0.32 6.35 -19.66
C GLY A 197 0.29 5.91 -18.33
N ALA A 198 1.62 6.06 -18.17
CA ALA A 198 2.40 5.61 -17.02
C ALA A 198 2.91 6.77 -16.15
N VAL A 199 2.20 7.91 -16.13
CA VAL A 199 2.64 9.14 -15.49
C VAL A 199 2.75 8.98 -13.97
N SER A 200 3.91 9.32 -13.40
CA SER A 200 4.12 9.39 -11.95
C SER A 200 3.90 10.83 -11.45
N GLY A 201 2.94 11.01 -10.54
CA GLY A 201 2.63 12.28 -9.86
C GLY A 201 1.78 13.27 -10.68
N SER A 202 1.60 14.50 -10.18
CA SER A 202 0.78 15.53 -10.82
C SER A 202 1.59 16.40 -11.79
N VAL A 203 0.95 16.95 -12.82
CA VAL A 203 1.60 17.88 -13.77
C VAL A 203 2.16 19.11 -13.03
N GLN A 204 1.37 19.67 -12.09
CA GLN A 204 1.78 20.82 -11.28
C GLN A 204 3.03 20.55 -10.42
N ALA A 205 3.07 19.39 -9.77
CA ALA A 205 4.24 18.99 -8.97
C ALA A 205 5.46 18.77 -9.87
N SER A 206 5.27 18.11 -11.01
CA SER A 206 6.33 17.84 -11.98
C SER A 206 6.94 19.13 -12.54
N ASP A 207 6.11 20.10 -12.96
CA ASP A 207 6.56 21.39 -13.47
C ASP A 207 7.32 22.18 -12.39
N ARG A 208 6.80 22.18 -11.16
CA ARG A 208 7.45 22.82 -10.03
C ARG A 208 8.82 22.18 -9.74
N LEU A 209 8.92 20.86 -9.71
CA LEU A 209 10.17 20.14 -9.47
C LEU A 209 11.20 20.37 -10.57
N MET A 210 10.78 20.40 -11.84
CA MET A 210 11.64 20.75 -12.97
C MET A 210 12.19 22.17 -12.84
N LYS A 211 11.37 23.13 -12.38
CA LYS A 211 11.81 24.49 -12.08
C LYS A 211 12.82 24.52 -10.93
N GLU A 212 12.55 23.84 -9.82
CA GLU A 212 13.45 23.79 -8.66
C GLU A 212 14.81 23.17 -9.03
N LEU A 213 14.82 22.07 -9.79
CA LEU A 213 16.07 21.44 -10.24
C LEU A 213 16.87 22.35 -11.17
N ARG A 214 16.19 23.06 -12.07
CA ARG A 214 16.81 24.06 -12.95
C ARG A 214 17.41 25.23 -12.16
N ASP A 215 16.66 25.75 -11.19
CA ASP A 215 17.09 26.84 -10.30
C ASP A 215 18.33 26.39 -9.48
N ILE A 216 18.34 25.16 -8.98
CA ILE A 216 19.50 24.55 -8.29
C ILE A 216 20.73 24.51 -9.20
N TYR A 217 20.61 24.01 -10.42
CA TYR A 217 21.77 23.92 -11.32
C TYR A 217 22.35 25.29 -11.73
N ARG A 218 21.55 26.36 -11.64
CA ARG A 218 22.03 27.74 -11.84
C ARG A 218 22.70 28.34 -10.63
N SER A 219 22.30 27.88 -9.43
CA SER A 219 22.71 28.48 -8.17
C SER A 219 24.22 28.46 -7.96
N GLN A 220 24.73 29.47 -7.26
CA GLN A 220 26.15 29.52 -6.88
C GLN A 220 26.49 28.47 -5.83
N SER A 221 25.54 28.12 -4.96
CA SER A 221 25.73 27.10 -3.92
C SER A 221 26.01 25.71 -4.52
N TYR A 222 25.29 25.35 -5.58
CA TYR A 222 25.55 24.14 -6.37
C TYR A 222 26.88 24.22 -7.13
N LYS A 223 27.13 25.31 -7.87
CA LYS A 223 28.36 25.50 -8.68
C LYS A 223 29.64 25.52 -7.86
N THR A 224 29.57 25.98 -6.61
CA THR A 224 30.71 25.98 -5.69
C THR A 224 30.91 24.62 -5.00
N GLY A 225 30.06 23.63 -5.28
CA GLY A 225 30.13 22.28 -4.72
C GLY A 225 29.84 22.25 -3.23
N ILE A 226 28.88 23.04 -2.74
CA ILE A 226 28.41 22.91 -1.35
C ILE A 226 27.61 21.62 -1.21
N TYR A 227 26.81 21.31 -2.22
CA TYR A 227 26.05 20.08 -2.33
C TYR A 227 25.96 19.62 -3.79
N SER A 228 25.67 18.34 -3.99
CA SER A 228 25.32 17.77 -5.31
C SER A 228 23.94 17.12 -5.25
N VAL A 229 23.29 16.98 -6.42
CA VAL A 229 21.96 16.40 -6.56
C VAL A 229 22.01 15.29 -7.61
N GLU A 230 21.47 14.12 -7.26
CA GLU A 230 21.36 12.95 -8.13
C GLU A 230 19.93 12.41 -8.05
N LEU A 231 19.29 12.14 -9.19
CA LEU A 231 17.95 11.55 -9.22
C LEU A 231 18.01 10.03 -9.02
N ILE A 232 17.15 9.49 -8.17
CA ILE A 232 17.10 8.06 -7.87
C ILE A 232 16.25 7.38 -8.94
N ASN A 233 16.80 6.41 -9.67
CA ASN A 233 16.11 5.69 -10.75
C ASN A 233 15.54 6.63 -11.84
N ASP A 234 16.20 7.75 -12.13
CA ASP A 234 15.70 8.81 -13.02
C ASP A 234 14.34 9.42 -12.58
N SER A 235 13.91 9.19 -11.33
CA SER A 235 12.68 9.76 -10.77
C SER A 235 12.85 11.23 -10.42
N LEU A 236 11.96 12.08 -10.94
CA LEU A 236 11.89 13.49 -10.54
C LEU A 236 11.35 13.66 -9.10
N TYR A 237 10.78 12.63 -8.50
CA TYR A 237 10.18 12.69 -7.16
C TYR A 237 11.10 12.18 -6.04
N ASP A 238 12.26 11.61 -6.36
CA ASP A 238 13.17 11.05 -5.35
C ASP A 238 14.62 11.45 -5.64
N TRP A 239 15.21 12.27 -4.78
CA TRP A 239 16.54 12.85 -4.98
C TRP A 239 17.51 12.43 -3.88
N HIS A 240 18.74 12.12 -4.30
CA HIS A 240 19.91 12.04 -3.45
C HIS A 240 20.64 13.37 -3.45
N VAL A 241 20.67 14.03 -2.30
CA VAL A 241 21.39 15.29 -2.10
C VAL A 241 22.60 15.02 -1.21
N LYS A 242 23.81 15.17 -1.74
CA LYS A 242 25.05 14.99 -0.98
C LYS A 242 25.53 16.35 -0.50
N LEU A 243 25.53 16.60 0.81
CA LEU A 243 26.17 17.77 1.40
C LEU A 243 27.69 17.54 1.43
N GLN A 244 28.42 18.20 0.55
CA GLN A 244 29.87 18.05 0.39
C GLN A 244 30.64 19.00 1.30
N LYS A 245 30.10 20.20 1.57
CA LYS A 245 30.72 21.20 2.43
C LYS A 245 29.77 21.60 3.55
N VAL A 246 30.24 21.44 4.79
CA VAL A 246 29.64 21.98 6.01
C VAL A 246 30.56 23.08 6.56
N ASP A 247 30.09 23.85 7.53
CA ASP A 247 30.88 24.91 8.18
C ASP A 247 32.25 24.37 8.65
N PRO A 248 33.39 24.89 8.14
CA PRO A 248 34.72 24.37 8.44
C PRO A 248 35.11 24.50 9.92
N ASP A 249 34.50 25.44 10.66
CA ASP A 249 34.77 25.65 12.08
C ASP A 249 33.94 24.69 12.97
N SER A 250 33.03 23.91 12.37
CA SER A 250 32.17 22.99 13.11
C SER A 250 32.86 21.66 13.44
N PRO A 251 32.55 21.05 14.61
CA PRO A 251 33.01 19.69 14.91
C PRO A 251 32.54 18.64 13.89
N LEU A 252 31.41 18.89 13.22
CA LEU A 252 30.90 18.04 12.15
C LEU A 252 31.85 17.99 10.95
N HIS A 253 32.50 19.11 10.61
CA HIS A 253 33.50 19.15 9.55
C HIS A 253 34.68 18.22 9.85
N SER A 254 35.23 18.30 11.06
CA SER A 254 36.32 17.44 11.49
C SER A 254 35.92 15.95 11.48
N ASP A 255 34.70 15.64 11.92
CA ASP A 255 34.18 14.28 11.87
C ASP A 255 34.10 13.74 10.42
N LEU A 256 33.66 14.56 9.46
CA LEU A 256 33.61 14.14 8.04
C LEU A 256 35.01 13.90 7.44
N GLN A 257 36.04 14.63 7.88
CA GLN A 257 37.43 14.34 7.47
C GLN A 257 37.92 12.99 8.01
N ILE A 258 37.57 12.66 9.26
CA ILE A 258 37.88 11.34 9.85
C ILE A 258 37.13 10.23 9.09
N LEU A 259 35.87 10.47 8.73
CA LEU A 259 35.07 9.51 7.96
C LEU A 259 35.64 9.29 6.54
N LYS A 260 36.18 10.35 5.92
CA LYS A 260 36.89 10.27 4.65
C LYS A 260 38.10 9.34 4.75
N GLU A 261 38.90 9.49 5.80
CA GLU A 261 40.09 8.67 6.02
C GLU A 261 39.74 7.20 6.32
N LYS A 262 38.69 6.95 7.11
CA LYS A 262 38.29 5.59 7.52
C LYS A 262 37.51 4.81 6.46
N GLU A 263 36.59 5.47 5.76
CA GLU A 263 35.59 4.81 4.93
C GLU A 263 35.48 5.37 3.51
N GLY A 264 36.29 6.40 3.17
CA GLY A 264 36.24 7.05 1.86
C GLY A 264 35.02 7.94 1.67
N ILE A 265 34.28 8.28 2.73
CA ILE A 265 33.05 9.10 2.65
C ILE A 265 33.29 10.46 3.33
N GLU A 266 33.17 11.55 2.57
CA GLU A 266 33.36 12.92 3.06
C GLU A 266 32.11 13.80 3.03
N TYR A 267 30.95 13.20 2.80
CA TYR A 267 29.68 13.91 2.63
C TYR A 267 28.57 13.35 3.50
N ILE A 268 27.51 14.14 3.70
CA ILE A 268 26.25 13.69 4.29
C ILE A 268 25.25 13.48 3.17
N LEU A 269 24.78 12.25 2.99
CA LEU A 269 23.76 11.91 2.00
C LEU A 269 22.36 12.08 2.60
N LEU A 270 21.58 12.95 1.98
CA LEU A 270 20.17 13.17 2.26
C LEU A 270 19.31 12.55 1.15
N ASN A 271 18.13 12.08 1.53
CA ASN A 271 17.10 11.63 0.62
C ASN A 271 15.91 12.57 0.70
N PHE A 272 15.59 13.22 -0.40
CA PHE A 272 14.39 14.03 -0.57
C PHE A 272 13.36 13.19 -1.33
N SER A 273 12.16 13.09 -0.79
CA SER A 273 11.04 12.43 -1.45
C SER A 273 9.86 13.40 -1.53
N PHE A 274 9.38 13.62 -2.75
CA PHE A 274 8.30 14.54 -3.08
C PHE A 274 7.02 13.74 -3.36
N LYS A 275 5.87 14.31 -3.01
CA LYS A 275 4.55 13.72 -3.28
C LYS A 275 3.81 14.53 -4.33
N ASP A 276 2.71 13.97 -4.82
CA ASP A 276 1.86 14.57 -5.87
C ASP A 276 1.29 15.94 -5.50
N ASN A 277 1.17 16.23 -4.20
CA ASN A 277 0.68 17.49 -3.65
C ASN A 277 1.81 18.52 -3.40
N PHE A 278 3.05 18.23 -3.79
CA PHE A 278 4.12 19.24 -3.79
C PHE A 278 3.78 20.35 -4.82
N PRO A 279 3.93 21.65 -4.50
CA PRO A 279 4.63 22.25 -3.36
C PRO A 279 3.77 22.59 -2.13
N PHE A 280 2.50 22.17 -2.07
CA PHE A 280 1.62 22.48 -0.94
C PHE A 280 2.04 21.72 0.32
N ASP A 281 2.43 20.45 0.17
CA ASP A 281 3.05 19.68 1.25
C ASP A 281 4.59 19.75 1.20
N PRO A 282 5.29 19.71 2.36
CA PRO A 282 6.74 19.68 2.40
C PRO A 282 7.32 18.39 1.82
N PRO A 283 8.55 18.42 1.29
CA PRO A 283 9.28 17.21 0.97
C PRO A 283 9.59 16.41 2.24
N PHE A 284 9.54 15.09 2.14
CA PHE A 284 10.04 14.23 3.20
C PHE A 284 11.56 14.09 3.09
N VAL A 285 12.29 14.64 4.06
CA VAL A 285 13.77 14.63 4.07
C VAL A 285 14.31 13.79 5.21
N ARG A 286 15.27 12.92 4.88
CA ARG A 286 15.98 12.08 5.85
C ARG A 286 17.47 11.95 5.53
N VAL A 287 18.28 11.76 6.56
CA VAL A 287 19.69 11.37 6.46
C VAL A 287 19.76 9.87 6.10
N VAL A 288 20.53 9.56 5.06
CA VAL A 288 20.83 8.19 4.63
C VAL A 288 22.12 7.72 5.30
N LEU A 289 23.18 8.50 5.19
CA LEU A 289 24.49 8.27 5.79
C LEU A 289 25.28 9.57 5.92
N PRO A 290 26.27 9.67 6.82
CA PRO A 290 26.53 8.75 7.92
C PRO A 290 25.45 8.81 9.01
N VAL A 291 25.50 7.90 9.99
CA VAL A 291 24.63 8.00 11.18
C VAL A 291 25.08 9.21 12.00
N LEU A 292 24.16 10.13 12.24
CA LEU A 292 24.41 11.35 13.01
C LEU A 292 23.77 11.27 14.40
N SER A 293 24.36 11.98 15.35
CA SER A 293 23.77 12.29 16.66
C SER A 293 23.66 13.82 16.81
N GLY A 294 22.61 14.31 17.46
CA GLY A 294 22.32 15.75 17.50
C GLY A 294 21.81 16.26 16.15
N GLY A 295 21.93 17.56 15.89
CA GLY A 295 21.54 18.16 14.60
C GLY A 295 20.05 18.10 14.27
N TYR A 296 19.20 17.82 15.27
CA TYR A 296 17.78 17.51 15.08
C TYR A 296 17.51 16.25 14.23
N VAL A 297 18.49 15.33 14.15
CA VAL A 297 18.34 14.04 13.48
C VAL A 297 17.72 13.03 14.45
N LEU A 298 16.57 12.47 14.10
CA LEU A 298 15.85 11.45 14.87
C LEU A 298 16.32 10.03 14.54
N GLY A 299 15.93 9.06 15.37
CA GLY A 299 16.11 7.64 15.07
C GLY A 299 15.52 7.27 13.71
N GLY A 300 16.29 6.55 12.89
CA GLY A 300 15.93 6.24 11.49
C GLY A 300 16.32 7.31 10.46
N GLY A 301 16.90 8.44 10.90
CA GLY A 301 17.46 9.48 10.04
C GLY A 301 16.50 10.62 9.67
N ALA A 302 15.26 10.63 10.16
CA ALA A 302 14.33 11.72 9.90
C ALA A 302 14.83 13.05 10.51
N LEU A 303 14.55 14.18 9.86
CA LEU A 303 14.94 15.51 10.34
C LEU A 303 13.77 16.20 11.06
N CYS A 304 13.95 16.54 12.33
CA CYS A 304 12.97 17.28 13.13
C CYS A 304 13.20 18.79 12.97
N MET A 305 12.79 19.34 11.83
CA MET A 305 12.93 20.77 11.53
C MET A 305 11.56 21.39 11.28
N GLU A 306 11.32 22.58 11.84
CA GLU A 306 10.03 23.28 11.74
C GLU A 306 9.60 23.51 10.29
N LEU A 307 10.54 23.89 9.40
CA LEU A 307 10.26 24.08 7.97
C LEU A 307 9.78 22.81 7.25
N LEU A 308 10.03 21.61 7.79
CA LEU A 308 9.60 20.33 7.19
C LEU A 308 8.29 19.82 7.83
N THR A 309 7.65 20.63 8.68
CA THR A 309 6.33 20.33 9.27
C THR A 309 5.22 21.02 8.48
N LYS A 310 3.99 20.50 8.57
CA LYS A 310 2.83 21.12 7.90
C LYS A 310 2.59 22.57 8.36
N GLN A 311 2.98 22.90 9.59
CA GLN A 311 2.78 24.23 10.17
C GLN A 311 3.88 25.22 9.76
N GLY A 312 5.12 24.76 9.62
CA GLY A 312 6.26 25.61 9.27
C GLY A 312 6.63 25.62 7.79
N TRP A 313 6.07 24.71 6.98
CA TRP A 313 6.30 24.67 5.54
C TRP A 313 5.56 25.78 4.81
N SER A 314 6.22 26.34 3.78
CA SER A 314 5.62 27.24 2.82
C SER A 314 5.98 26.79 1.41
N SER A 315 4.99 26.72 0.53
CA SER A 315 5.18 26.43 -0.89
C SER A 315 6.08 27.45 -1.61
N ALA A 316 6.33 28.61 -0.98
CA ALA A 316 7.25 29.64 -1.47
C ALA A 316 8.73 29.30 -1.25
N TYR A 317 9.06 28.32 -0.39
CA TYR A 317 10.45 27.91 -0.21
C TYR A 317 11.01 27.23 -1.46
N SER A 318 12.20 27.65 -1.87
CA SER A 318 12.97 26.94 -2.89
C SER A 318 13.68 25.75 -2.28
N ILE A 319 13.88 24.67 -3.05
CA ILE A 319 14.56 23.47 -2.58
C ILE A 319 16.04 23.76 -2.29
N GLU A 320 16.68 24.68 -3.03
CA GLU A 320 18.00 25.20 -2.67
C GLU A 320 18.01 25.76 -1.23
N SER A 321 17.04 26.62 -0.88
CA SER A 321 16.98 27.23 0.45
C SER A 321 16.77 26.19 1.54
N VAL A 322 15.96 25.15 1.27
CA VAL A 322 15.73 24.02 2.17
C VAL A 322 17.02 23.23 2.40
N ILE A 323 17.76 22.91 1.34
CA ILE A 323 19.06 22.19 1.42
C ILE A 323 20.05 23.00 2.26
N MET A 324 20.18 24.30 1.99
CA MET A 324 21.09 25.19 2.72
C MET A 324 20.68 25.35 4.19
N GLN A 325 19.39 25.45 4.48
CA GLN A 325 18.88 25.55 5.84
C GLN A 325 19.10 24.25 6.63
N ILE A 326 18.94 23.08 5.99
CA ILE A 326 19.29 21.79 6.60
C ILE A 326 20.78 21.75 6.94
N ASN A 327 21.65 22.14 6.00
CA ASN A 327 23.11 22.17 6.21
C ASN A 327 23.47 23.06 7.42
N ALA A 328 22.92 24.27 7.49
CA ALA A 328 23.13 25.18 8.62
C ALA A 328 22.54 24.64 9.94
N THR A 329 21.36 24.00 9.90
CA THR A 329 20.68 23.49 11.09
C THR A 329 21.39 22.28 11.68
N LEU A 330 22.01 21.42 10.85
CA LEU A 330 22.85 20.32 11.33
C LEU A 330 24.04 20.86 12.14
N VAL A 331 24.71 21.91 11.65
CA VAL A 331 25.81 22.57 12.37
C VAL A 331 25.31 23.25 13.65
N LYS A 332 24.24 24.05 13.56
CA LYS A 332 23.64 24.76 14.72
C LYS A 332 23.19 23.79 15.81
N GLY A 333 22.61 22.66 15.41
CA GLY A 333 22.20 21.56 16.30
C GLY A 333 23.35 20.68 16.79
N LYS A 334 24.61 21.06 16.51
CA LYS A 334 25.83 20.35 16.92
C LYS A 334 25.83 18.88 16.49
N ALA A 335 25.43 18.60 15.25
CA ALA A 335 25.46 17.23 14.71
C ALA A 335 26.88 16.64 14.78
N ARG A 336 26.98 15.35 15.15
CA ARG A 336 28.23 14.58 15.22
C ARG A 336 28.08 13.24 14.53
N VAL A 337 29.14 12.76 13.87
CA VAL A 337 29.15 11.43 13.24
C VAL A 337 29.30 10.35 14.31
N GLN A 338 28.44 9.34 14.28
CA GLN A 338 28.53 8.18 15.16
C GLN A 338 29.42 7.09 14.54
N PHE A 339 30.73 7.15 14.82
CA PHE A 339 31.68 6.14 14.37
C PHE A 339 31.45 4.82 15.11
N GLY A 340 30.95 3.80 14.41
CA GLY A 340 30.61 2.49 14.96
C GLY A 340 29.11 2.20 15.08
N ALA A 341 28.24 3.17 14.78
CA ALA A 341 26.86 2.85 14.50
C ALA A 341 26.79 2.03 13.20
N ASN A 342 26.09 0.89 13.22
CA ASN A 342 25.87 0.11 12.00
C ASN A 342 25.29 1.06 10.94
N LYS A 343 25.98 1.23 9.81
CA LYS A 343 25.39 1.83 8.59
C LYS A 343 24.02 1.17 8.45
N ASN A 344 22.95 1.96 8.30
CA ASN A 344 21.60 1.41 8.13
C ASN A 344 21.57 0.54 6.86
N VAL A 345 22.00 -0.71 6.98
CA VAL A 345 21.81 -1.76 6.00
C VAL A 345 20.31 -1.96 5.98
N ARG A 346 19.67 -1.39 4.97
CA ARG A 346 18.27 -1.67 4.69
C ARG A 346 18.21 -3.09 4.19
N ILE A 347 18.02 -4.02 5.11
CA ILE A 347 17.83 -5.41 4.75
C ILE A 347 16.41 -5.51 4.20
N LEU A 348 16.31 -5.68 2.88
CA LEU A 348 15.03 -5.90 2.23
C LEU A 348 14.49 -7.28 2.65
N PRO A 349 13.17 -7.41 2.88
CA PRO A 349 12.59 -8.73 3.11
C PRO A 349 12.75 -9.59 1.86
N HIS A 350 13.12 -10.84 2.07
CA HIS A 350 13.09 -11.89 1.07
C HIS A 350 11.80 -12.69 1.16
N THR A 351 11.29 -12.89 2.38
CA THR A 351 10.03 -13.58 2.65
C THR A 351 9.20 -12.77 3.64
N VAL A 352 7.89 -12.64 3.38
CA VAL A 352 6.91 -12.05 4.29
C VAL A 352 5.88 -13.09 4.68
N LEU A 353 5.63 -13.20 5.98
CA LEU A 353 4.45 -13.86 6.52
C LEU A 353 3.57 -12.78 7.13
N TYR A 354 2.33 -12.63 6.66
CA TYR A 354 1.36 -11.79 7.35
C TYR A 354 0.11 -12.57 7.73
N MET A 355 -0.45 -12.23 8.88
CA MET A 355 -1.70 -12.78 9.39
C MET A 355 -2.60 -11.60 9.75
N ALA A 356 -3.85 -11.66 9.33
CA ALA A 356 -4.83 -10.63 9.65
C ALA A 356 -6.18 -11.25 9.99
N ASP A 357 -6.88 -10.57 10.89
CA ASP A 357 -8.22 -10.95 11.30
C ASP A 357 -9.20 -10.87 10.14
N SER A 358 -10.18 -11.77 10.13
CA SER A 358 -11.26 -11.81 9.12
C SER A 358 -12.00 -10.48 8.96
N GLU A 359 -12.19 -9.69 10.03
CA GLU A 359 -12.82 -8.36 9.96
C GLU A 359 -12.01 -7.35 9.14
N THR A 360 -10.69 -7.52 9.07
CA THR A 360 -9.78 -6.66 8.25
C THR A 360 -10.10 -6.71 6.76
N PHE A 361 -10.76 -7.78 6.30
CA PHE A 361 -11.10 -7.99 4.89
C PHE A 361 -12.59 -7.82 4.61
N ILE A 362 -13.41 -7.36 5.56
CA ILE A 362 -14.84 -7.15 5.34
C ILE A 362 -15.08 -5.72 4.84
N SER A 363 -15.59 -5.57 3.63
CA SER A 363 -16.18 -4.31 3.16
C SER A 363 -17.69 -4.28 3.45
N LEU A 364 -18.18 -3.11 3.88
CA LEU A 364 -19.59 -2.83 4.05
C LEU A 364 -20.13 -2.22 2.75
N GLU A 365 -20.86 -2.99 1.96
CA GLU A 365 -21.66 -2.45 0.85
C GLU A 365 -23.10 -2.19 1.32
N GLU A 366 -23.54 -0.94 1.27
CA GLU A 366 -24.96 -0.58 1.37
C GLU A 366 -25.66 -0.89 0.04
N CYS A 367 -26.37 -2.01 -0.03
CA CYS A 367 -27.24 -2.28 -1.18
C CYS A 367 -28.40 -1.27 -1.19
N ARG A 368 -28.42 -0.34 -2.16
CA ARG A 368 -29.57 0.55 -2.41
C ARG A 368 -30.84 -0.30 -2.55
N GLY A 369 -31.73 -0.23 -1.56
CA GLY A 369 -33.08 -0.82 -1.61
C GLY A 369 -33.43 -1.90 -0.58
N HIS A 370 -32.49 -2.39 0.23
CA HIS A 370 -32.81 -3.32 1.33
C HIS A 370 -32.16 -2.85 2.65
N LYS A 371 -32.93 -2.83 3.76
CA LYS A 371 -32.49 -2.38 5.09
C LYS A 371 -31.47 -3.33 5.79
N ARG A 372 -30.62 -4.04 5.05
CA ARG A 372 -29.54 -4.87 5.60
C ARG A 372 -28.28 -4.70 4.76
N ALA A 373 -27.24 -4.12 5.38
CA ALA A 373 -25.89 -4.13 4.85
C ALA A 373 -25.42 -5.58 4.65
N ARG A 374 -24.85 -5.89 3.49
CA ARG A 374 -24.29 -7.22 3.20
C ARG A 374 -22.78 -7.12 3.35
N LYS A 375 -22.23 -7.78 4.38
CA LYS A 375 -20.78 -7.91 4.56
C LYS A 375 -20.22 -8.74 3.39
N ARG A 376 -19.25 -8.20 2.65
CA ARG A 376 -18.55 -8.94 1.59
C ARG A 376 -17.05 -8.94 1.88
N THR A 377 -16.42 -10.10 1.74
CA THR A 377 -14.97 -10.22 1.88
C THR A 377 -14.29 -9.64 0.63
N SER A 378 -13.38 -8.68 0.79
CA SER A 378 -12.59 -8.04 -0.26
C SER A 378 -11.10 -8.36 -0.08
N MET A 379 -10.43 -8.72 -1.17
CA MET A 379 -8.96 -8.91 -1.19
C MET A 379 -8.20 -7.62 -1.50
N GLU A 380 -8.87 -6.48 -1.64
CA GLU A 380 -8.22 -5.19 -1.96
C GLU A 380 -7.17 -4.81 -0.92
N THR A 381 -7.44 -5.04 0.37
CA THR A 381 -6.48 -4.79 1.46
C THR A 381 -5.22 -5.66 1.29
N ALA A 382 -5.38 -6.93 0.92
CA ALA A 382 -4.26 -7.84 0.66
C ALA A 382 -3.42 -7.36 -0.54
N LEU A 383 -4.07 -6.96 -1.64
CA LEU A 383 -3.41 -6.44 -2.84
C LEU A 383 -2.68 -5.11 -2.56
N ALA A 384 -3.27 -4.23 -1.74
CA ALA A 384 -2.64 -2.99 -1.33
C ALA A 384 -1.40 -3.24 -0.46
N LEU A 385 -1.48 -4.20 0.48
CA LEU A 385 -0.35 -4.62 1.32
C LEU A 385 0.79 -5.21 0.48
N GLU A 386 0.48 -6.08 -0.48
CA GLU A 386 1.49 -6.69 -1.36
C GLU A 386 2.26 -5.66 -2.19
N LYS A 387 1.59 -4.60 -2.65
CA LYS A 387 2.23 -3.49 -3.38
C LYS A 387 3.27 -2.73 -2.56
N LEU A 388 3.27 -2.87 -1.23
CA LEU A 388 4.28 -2.28 -0.35
C LEU A 388 5.59 -3.09 -0.31
N PHE A 389 5.56 -4.36 -0.71
CA PHE A 389 6.73 -5.24 -0.65
C PHE A 389 7.54 -5.22 -1.96
N PRO A 390 8.87 -5.47 -1.90
CA PRO A 390 9.68 -5.60 -3.10
C PRO A 390 9.14 -6.69 -4.04
N LYS A 391 9.18 -6.47 -5.36
CA LYS A 391 8.65 -7.41 -6.37
C LYS A 391 9.23 -8.84 -6.30
N GLN A 392 10.42 -9.00 -5.73
CA GLN A 392 11.11 -10.29 -5.61
C GLN A 392 10.79 -11.01 -4.28
N CYS A 393 9.98 -10.39 -3.43
CA CYS A 393 9.65 -10.92 -2.12
C CYS A 393 8.60 -12.03 -2.23
N GLN A 394 8.83 -13.11 -1.50
CA GLN A 394 7.86 -14.19 -1.35
C GLN A 394 6.89 -13.82 -0.23
N VAL A 395 5.60 -13.63 -0.54
CA VAL A 395 4.58 -13.21 0.42
C VAL A 395 3.63 -14.37 0.65
N LEU A 396 3.40 -14.69 1.92
CA LEU A 396 2.34 -15.58 2.40
C LEU A 396 1.40 -14.79 3.32
N GLY A 397 0.15 -14.65 2.91
CA GLY A 397 -0.89 -13.97 3.66
C GLY A 397 -2.02 -14.92 4.04
N ILE A 398 -2.35 -14.98 5.32
CA ILE A 398 -3.45 -15.81 5.81
C ILE A 398 -4.45 -15.00 6.63
N VAL A 399 -5.72 -15.41 6.55
CA VAL A 399 -6.84 -14.80 7.26
C VAL A 399 -7.28 -15.71 8.39
N THR A 400 -7.42 -15.16 9.59
CA THR A 400 -7.71 -15.93 10.81
C THR A 400 -8.85 -15.31 11.62
N PRO A 401 -9.56 -16.08 12.46
CA PRO A 401 -10.60 -15.55 13.36
C PRO A 401 -10.16 -14.59 14.46
N GLY A 402 -8.87 -14.55 14.79
CA GLY A 402 -8.32 -13.65 15.79
C GLY A 402 -6.80 -13.68 15.77
N ILE A 403 -6.16 -12.69 16.39
CA ILE A 403 -4.72 -12.45 16.27
C ILE A 403 -4.03 -12.45 17.63
N VAL A 404 -2.84 -13.05 17.68
CA VAL A 404 -1.89 -12.84 18.77
C VAL A 404 -0.74 -12.01 18.23
N VAL A 405 -0.44 -10.88 18.87
CA VAL A 405 0.58 -9.95 18.36
C VAL A 405 1.34 -9.27 19.48
N THR A 406 2.66 -9.13 19.30
CA THR A 406 3.47 -8.19 20.07
C THR A 406 3.49 -6.85 19.34
N PRO A 407 2.93 -5.77 19.92
CA PRO A 407 2.85 -4.47 19.26
C PRO A 407 4.21 -3.96 18.79
N MET A 408 4.23 -3.27 17.64
CA MET A 408 5.44 -2.70 17.06
C MET A 408 6.22 -1.81 18.04
N GLY A 409 7.54 -1.76 17.87
CA GLY A 409 8.44 -1.06 18.77
C GLY A 409 9.47 -2.02 19.34
N SER A 410 9.39 -2.30 20.64
CA SER A 410 10.30 -3.22 21.31
C SER A 410 9.76 -4.65 21.30
N GLY A 411 10.62 -5.65 21.08
CA GLY A 411 10.28 -7.07 21.33
C GLY A 411 9.89 -7.34 22.79
N SER A 412 10.21 -6.41 23.70
CA SER A 412 9.80 -6.45 25.11
C SER A 412 8.35 -5.99 25.37
N ASN A 413 7.62 -5.51 24.36
CA ASN A 413 6.25 -5.05 24.50
C ASN A 413 5.32 -6.20 24.94
N ARG A 414 4.33 -5.94 25.79
CA ARG A 414 3.37 -6.97 26.21
C ARG A 414 2.59 -7.51 24.99
N PRO A 415 2.57 -8.82 24.74
CA PRO A 415 1.79 -9.43 23.67
C PRO A 415 0.30 -9.32 23.98
N GLN A 416 -0.52 -9.27 22.92
CA GLN A 416 -1.96 -9.10 22.99
C GLN A 416 -2.66 -10.23 22.25
N GLU A 417 -3.60 -10.89 22.92
CA GLU A 417 -4.63 -11.77 22.39
C GLU A 417 -5.82 -10.92 21.97
N ILE A 418 -5.99 -10.72 20.66
CA ILE A 418 -7.07 -9.96 20.04
C ILE A 418 -8.03 -10.97 19.41
N GLU A 419 -9.01 -11.41 20.20
CA GLU A 419 -10.00 -12.42 19.79
C GLU A 419 -11.12 -11.86 18.92
N ILE A 420 -11.36 -10.54 18.96
CA ILE A 420 -12.41 -9.85 18.20
C ILE A 420 -11.87 -8.49 17.77
N GLY A 421 -12.08 -8.12 16.52
CA GLY A 421 -11.76 -6.81 15.96
C GLY A 421 -10.64 -6.82 14.93
N GLU A 422 -10.62 -5.76 14.11
CA GLU A 422 -9.60 -5.53 13.09
C GLU A 422 -8.20 -5.54 13.70
N SER A 423 -7.40 -6.51 13.28
CA SER A 423 -6.04 -6.70 13.78
C SER A 423 -5.21 -7.52 12.80
N GLY A 424 -3.88 -7.38 12.89
CA GLY A 424 -2.97 -8.15 12.05
C GLY A 424 -1.53 -7.77 12.28
N PHE A 425 -0.61 -8.57 11.72
CA PHE A 425 0.82 -8.32 11.76
C PHE A 425 1.50 -8.87 10.50
N ALA A 426 2.71 -8.37 10.24
CA ALA A 426 3.59 -8.90 9.21
C ALA A 426 4.99 -9.17 9.79
N LEU A 427 5.51 -10.36 9.56
CA LEU A 427 6.89 -10.76 9.81
C LEU A 427 7.68 -10.66 8.52
N LEU A 428 8.69 -9.80 8.53
CA LEU A 428 9.56 -9.50 7.40
C LEU A 428 10.90 -10.22 7.59
N PHE A 429 11.09 -11.32 6.88
CA PHE A 429 12.32 -12.10 6.95
C PHE A 429 13.30 -11.64 5.88
N PRO A 430 14.46 -11.07 6.26
CA PRO A 430 15.52 -10.83 5.30
C PRO A 430 16.17 -12.14 4.84
N GLN A 431 17.08 -12.05 3.85
CA GLN A 431 18.00 -13.15 3.60
C GLN A 431 18.91 -13.35 4.82
N ILE A 432 18.84 -14.52 5.44
CA ILE A 432 19.67 -14.91 6.58
C ILE A 432 20.66 -15.97 6.09
N GLU A 433 21.95 -15.74 6.30
CA GLU A 433 23.00 -16.67 5.87
C GLU A 433 22.72 -18.10 6.41
N GLY A 434 22.87 -19.14 5.60
CA GLY A 434 22.68 -20.53 6.03
C GLY A 434 21.28 -20.89 6.59
N ILE A 435 20.28 -20.03 6.38
CA ILE A 435 18.88 -20.30 6.69
C ILE A 435 18.04 -20.04 5.43
N LYS A 436 17.31 -21.05 5.00
CA LYS A 436 16.35 -20.98 3.90
C LYS A 436 14.94 -20.96 4.49
N ILE A 437 14.18 -19.93 4.15
CA ILE A 437 12.75 -19.82 4.48
C ILE A 437 12.00 -19.88 3.15
N GLN A 438 11.09 -20.84 3.00
CA GLN A 438 10.41 -21.07 1.73
C GLN A 438 8.92 -21.34 1.95
N PRO A 439 8.02 -20.60 1.27
CA PRO A 439 6.61 -20.94 1.28
C PRO A 439 6.35 -22.19 0.43
N PHE A 440 5.34 -22.96 0.81
CA PHE A 440 4.82 -24.08 0.03
C PHE A 440 3.30 -24.02 0.00
N HIS A 441 2.71 -24.61 -1.04
CA HIS A 441 1.27 -24.61 -1.24
C HIS A 441 0.82 -25.87 -1.97
N PHE A 442 -0.22 -26.49 -1.43
CA PHE A 442 -0.86 -27.69 -1.95
C PHE A 442 -2.36 -27.43 -2.08
N ILE A 443 -2.83 -27.28 -3.31
CA ILE A 443 -4.24 -27.10 -3.62
C ILE A 443 -4.93 -28.46 -3.60
N LYS A 444 -6.06 -28.56 -2.91
CA LYS A 444 -6.91 -29.76 -2.94
C LYS A 444 -7.61 -29.86 -4.29
N ASP A 445 -7.14 -30.77 -5.15
CA ASP A 445 -7.83 -31.12 -6.39
C ASP A 445 -9.04 -32.04 -6.09
N PRO A 446 -10.27 -31.67 -6.49
CA PRO A 446 -11.45 -32.54 -6.36
C PRO A 446 -11.31 -33.90 -7.07
N LYS A 447 -10.46 -33.98 -8.11
CA LYS A 447 -10.26 -35.17 -8.94
C LYS A 447 -9.05 -36.00 -8.52
N ASN A 448 -8.05 -35.38 -7.89
CA ASN A 448 -6.85 -36.06 -7.38
C ASN A 448 -6.64 -35.72 -5.90
N LEU A 449 -7.13 -36.62 -5.05
CA LEU A 449 -7.03 -36.46 -3.59
C LEU A 449 -5.65 -36.89 -3.04
N THR A 450 -4.75 -37.40 -3.89
CA THR A 450 -3.49 -37.99 -3.46
C THR A 450 -2.38 -36.96 -3.53
N LEU A 451 -1.79 -36.62 -2.38
CA LEU A 451 -0.57 -35.84 -2.34
C LEU A 451 0.59 -36.72 -2.80
N GLU A 452 1.19 -36.39 -3.94
CA GLU A 452 2.31 -37.17 -4.45
C GLU A 452 3.61 -36.78 -3.75
N ARG A 453 4.41 -37.80 -3.39
CA ARG A 453 5.69 -37.63 -2.70
C ARG A 453 6.64 -36.67 -3.42
N HIS A 454 6.62 -36.65 -4.76
CA HIS A 454 7.46 -35.76 -5.56
C HIS A 454 7.14 -34.28 -5.29
N GLN A 455 5.88 -33.92 -5.05
CA GLN A 455 5.46 -32.54 -4.78
C GLN A 455 6.07 -32.04 -3.46
N LEU A 456 6.13 -32.92 -2.44
CA LEU A 456 6.77 -32.63 -1.15
C LEU A 456 8.29 -32.46 -1.29
N THR A 457 8.93 -33.29 -2.11
CA THR A 457 10.37 -33.17 -2.38
C THR A 457 10.71 -31.88 -3.14
N GLU A 458 9.89 -31.48 -4.12
CA GLU A 458 10.10 -30.25 -4.92
C GLU A 458 10.11 -28.98 -4.07
N VAL A 459 9.23 -28.90 -3.07
CA VAL A 459 9.17 -27.77 -2.13
C VAL A 459 10.13 -27.91 -0.95
N GLY A 460 10.96 -28.97 -0.93
CA GLY A 460 11.97 -29.20 0.10
C GLY A 460 11.41 -29.62 1.46
N LEU A 461 10.18 -30.15 1.49
CA LEU A 461 9.55 -30.70 2.70
C LEU A 461 9.91 -32.17 2.93
N LEU A 462 10.44 -32.84 1.91
CA LEU A 462 10.94 -34.21 1.97
C LEU A 462 12.40 -34.28 1.49
N ASP A 463 13.13 -35.32 1.91
CA ASP A 463 14.53 -35.57 1.52
C ASP A 463 15.48 -34.38 1.76
N ASN A 464 15.11 -33.50 2.70
CA ASN A 464 15.84 -32.29 3.07
C ASN A 464 16.46 -32.45 4.47
N PRO A 465 17.76 -32.78 4.58
CA PRO A 465 18.42 -32.99 5.87
C PRO A 465 18.57 -31.69 6.69
N GLU A 466 18.35 -30.53 6.08
CA GLU A 466 18.40 -29.23 6.74
C GLU A 466 17.04 -28.76 7.26
N LEU A 467 15.93 -29.42 6.92
CA LEU A 467 14.60 -29.04 7.41
C LEU A 467 14.52 -29.14 8.95
N ARG A 468 14.05 -28.08 9.59
CA ARG A 468 13.94 -28.01 11.06
C ARG A 468 12.54 -27.65 11.54
N VAL A 469 11.89 -26.70 10.88
CA VAL A 469 10.56 -26.22 11.27
C VAL A 469 9.65 -26.14 10.04
N VAL A 470 8.41 -26.56 10.22
CA VAL A 470 7.32 -26.38 9.25
C VAL A 470 6.17 -25.69 9.97
N LEU A 471 5.85 -24.48 9.53
CA LEU A 471 4.60 -23.82 9.87
C LEU A 471 3.55 -24.23 8.85
N VAL A 472 2.42 -24.80 9.28
CA VAL A 472 1.41 -25.39 8.39
C VAL A 472 0.01 -24.83 8.66
N PHE A 473 -0.68 -24.40 7.61
CA PHE A 473 -1.99 -23.78 7.70
C PHE A 473 -2.94 -24.43 6.70
N GLY A 474 -4.03 -25.00 7.20
CA GLY A 474 -5.14 -25.45 6.37
C GLY A 474 -6.14 -24.31 6.19
N TYR A 475 -6.48 -23.96 4.95
CA TYR A 475 -7.44 -22.89 4.67
C TYR A 475 -8.69 -23.45 3.98
N ASN A 476 -9.84 -22.79 4.18
CA ASN A 476 -11.13 -23.26 3.66
C ASN A 476 -11.47 -24.72 4.06
N CYS A 477 -11.06 -25.13 5.27
CA CYS A 477 -11.23 -26.51 5.75
C CYS A 477 -12.68 -26.93 6.00
N CYS A 478 -13.63 -25.98 6.03
CA CYS A 478 -15.06 -26.26 6.07
C CYS A 478 -15.58 -26.94 4.79
N LYS A 479 -14.83 -26.89 3.68
CA LYS A 479 -15.19 -27.54 2.42
C LYS A 479 -15.04 -29.05 2.52
N VAL A 480 -15.95 -29.79 1.86
CA VAL A 480 -16.00 -31.25 1.93
C VAL A 480 -14.63 -31.87 1.56
N GLY A 481 -14.10 -32.69 2.47
CA GLY A 481 -12.82 -33.38 2.31
C GLY A 481 -11.56 -32.53 2.49
N ALA A 482 -11.68 -31.21 2.76
CA ALA A 482 -10.52 -30.35 2.97
C ALA A 482 -9.76 -30.68 4.26
N SER A 483 -10.48 -30.94 5.37
CA SER A 483 -9.85 -31.42 6.62
C SER A 483 -9.11 -32.75 6.43
N ASN A 484 -9.67 -33.70 5.67
CA ASN A 484 -9.00 -34.98 5.39
C ASN A 484 -7.72 -34.78 4.56
N TYR A 485 -7.75 -33.86 3.59
CA TYR A 485 -6.57 -33.53 2.79
C TYR A 485 -5.47 -32.88 3.66
N LEU A 486 -5.86 -31.97 4.55
CA LEU A 486 -4.95 -31.39 5.55
C LEU A 486 -4.33 -32.49 6.44
N GLN A 487 -5.13 -33.44 6.91
CA GLN A 487 -4.65 -34.58 7.69
C GLN A 487 -3.63 -35.43 6.93
N GLN A 488 -3.85 -35.67 5.64
CA GLN A 488 -2.90 -36.40 4.78
C GLN A 488 -1.57 -35.65 4.59
N VAL A 489 -1.61 -34.33 4.40
CA VAL A 489 -0.38 -33.53 4.30
C VAL A 489 0.37 -33.58 5.63
N VAL A 490 -0.33 -33.34 6.76
CA VAL A 490 0.28 -33.31 8.09
C VAL A 490 0.86 -34.65 8.53
N SER A 491 0.20 -35.77 8.20
CA SER A 491 0.67 -37.11 8.56
C SER A 491 2.01 -37.48 7.90
N THR A 492 2.37 -36.81 6.81
CA THR A 492 3.70 -36.94 6.18
C THR A 492 4.82 -36.53 7.16
N PHE A 493 4.52 -35.65 8.13
CA PHE A 493 5.50 -35.12 9.08
C PHE A 493 5.54 -35.86 10.42
N SER A 494 4.65 -36.84 10.65
CA SER A 494 4.55 -37.54 11.94
C SER A 494 5.87 -38.20 12.36
N ASP A 495 6.53 -38.87 11.42
CA ASP A 495 7.79 -39.58 11.65
C ASP A 495 9.04 -38.71 11.44
N MET A 496 8.87 -37.46 11.04
CA MET A 496 10.00 -36.57 10.76
C MET A 496 10.54 -35.92 12.04
N ASN A 497 11.86 -35.79 12.11
CA ASN A 497 12.56 -35.09 13.20
C ASN A 497 12.54 -33.55 13.00
N ILE A 498 11.34 -32.99 12.89
CA ILE A 498 11.09 -31.56 12.70
C ILE A 498 10.10 -31.03 13.73
N ILE A 499 10.08 -29.71 13.91
CA ILE A 499 8.99 -29.01 14.58
C ILE A 499 7.88 -28.77 13.56
N LEU A 500 6.67 -29.15 13.94
CA LEU A 500 5.45 -28.84 13.20
C LEU A 500 4.56 -28.00 14.11
N ALA A 501 4.13 -26.84 13.62
CA ALA A 501 3.23 -25.95 14.35
C ALA A 501 2.30 -25.21 13.39
N GLY A 502 1.06 -24.97 13.79
CA GLY A 502 0.11 -24.18 12.99
C GLY A 502 -1.32 -24.55 13.32
N GLY A 503 -2.20 -24.54 12.33
CA GLY A 503 -3.63 -24.77 12.56
C GLY A 503 -4.52 -24.54 11.34
N GLN A 504 -5.83 -24.63 11.57
CA GLN A 504 -6.85 -24.32 10.58
C GLN A 504 -7.19 -22.82 10.62
N VAL A 505 -7.04 -22.17 9.48
CA VAL A 505 -7.30 -20.74 9.27
C VAL A 505 -8.52 -20.56 8.37
N ASP A 506 -9.07 -19.35 8.28
CA ASP A 506 -10.28 -19.10 7.50
C ASP A 506 -9.98 -19.19 6.00
N ASN A 507 -9.07 -18.35 5.52
CA ASN A 507 -8.77 -18.20 4.09
C ASN A 507 -7.29 -17.90 3.82
N LEU A 508 -6.89 -18.12 2.57
CA LEU A 508 -5.61 -17.67 2.01
C LEU A 508 -5.82 -16.32 1.32
N SER A 509 -5.12 -15.27 1.74
CA SER A 509 -5.28 -13.91 1.19
C SER A 509 -4.21 -13.54 0.16
N SER A 510 -3.04 -14.18 0.21
CA SER A 510 -1.91 -13.86 -0.66
C SER A 510 -0.91 -15.01 -0.76
N LEU A 511 -0.38 -15.22 -1.95
CA LEU A 511 0.72 -16.14 -2.22
C LEU A 511 1.44 -15.74 -3.52
N THR A 512 2.59 -15.07 -3.41
CA THR A 512 3.35 -14.61 -4.60
C THR A 512 4.16 -15.70 -5.30
N SER A 513 4.19 -16.93 -4.76
CA SER A 513 4.92 -18.05 -5.36
C SER A 513 4.17 -18.70 -6.53
N GLU A 514 2.91 -18.35 -6.77
CA GLU A 514 2.10 -18.97 -7.84
C GLU A 514 2.13 -18.18 -9.15
N LYS A 515 2.22 -18.91 -10.27
CA LYS A 515 2.14 -18.34 -11.62
C LYS A 515 0.69 -18.01 -12.04
N ASN A 516 -0.30 -18.35 -11.21
CA ASN A 516 -1.72 -18.21 -11.47
C ASN A 516 -2.40 -17.39 -10.36
N PRO A 517 -3.48 -16.64 -10.66
CA PRO A 517 -4.25 -15.96 -9.64
C PRO A 517 -4.86 -16.96 -8.65
N LEU A 518 -4.83 -16.60 -7.36
CA LEU A 518 -5.44 -17.38 -6.28
C LEU A 518 -6.94 -17.57 -6.53
N ASP A 519 -7.37 -18.82 -6.62
CA ASP A 519 -8.78 -19.16 -6.58
C ASP A 519 -9.28 -19.05 -5.13
N ILE A 520 -10.07 -18.01 -4.86
CA ILE A 520 -10.68 -17.72 -3.55
C ILE A 520 -11.54 -18.91 -3.09
N ASP A 521 -12.05 -19.71 -4.02
CA ASP A 521 -12.85 -20.89 -3.75
C ASP A 521 -12.04 -22.19 -3.64
N ALA A 522 -10.72 -22.16 -3.79
CA ALA A 522 -9.88 -23.31 -3.49
C ALA A 522 -9.86 -23.61 -1.99
N ALA A 523 -9.61 -24.88 -1.65
CA ALA A 523 -9.20 -25.31 -0.32
C ALA A 523 -7.85 -26.01 -0.45
N GLY A 524 -7.05 -25.99 0.61
CA GLY A 524 -5.71 -26.57 0.51
C GLY A 524 -4.91 -26.38 1.79
N VAL A 525 -3.62 -26.63 1.63
CA VAL A 525 -2.62 -26.51 2.70
C VAL A 525 -1.52 -25.59 2.22
N VAL A 526 -1.19 -24.59 3.03
CA VAL A 526 -0.12 -23.63 2.78
C VAL A 526 0.80 -23.60 3.99
N GLY A 527 2.03 -23.10 3.83
CA GLY A 527 2.90 -22.95 4.98
C GLY A 527 4.26 -22.38 4.65
N LEU A 528 5.12 -22.35 5.67
CA LEU A 528 6.50 -21.92 5.58
C LEU A 528 7.43 -22.99 6.14
N SER A 529 8.39 -23.41 5.34
CA SER A 529 9.47 -24.29 5.78
C SER A 529 10.70 -23.47 6.16
N PHE A 530 11.35 -23.88 7.24
CA PHE A 530 12.60 -23.29 7.71
C PHE A 530 13.67 -24.38 7.72
N SER A 531 14.68 -24.22 6.86
CA SER A 531 15.80 -25.14 6.72
C SER A 531 17.12 -24.45 7.05
N GLY A 532 17.97 -25.14 7.79
CA GLY A 532 19.32 -24.68 8.11
C GLY A 532 19.86 -25.31 9.38
N HIS A 533 21.17 -25.57 9.42
CA HIS A 533 21.83 -26.20 10.56
C HIS A 533 21.82 -25.35 11.85
N ARG A 534 21.61 -24.04 11.74
CA ARG A 534 21.66 -23.10 12.87
C ARG A 534 20.32 -22.94 13.59
N ILE A 535 19.23 -23.45 13.02
CA ILE A 535 17.89 -23.26 13.56
C ILE A 535 17.72 -24.13 14.80
N GLN A 536 17.26 -23.52 15.89
CA GLN A 536 16.80 -24.22 17.08
C GLN A 536 15.32 -23.90 17.29
N SER A 537 14.55 -24.86 17.76
CA SER A 537 13.12 -24.66 17.94
C SER A 537 12.56 -25.61 18.98
N ALA A 538 11.51 -25.17 19.66
CA ALA A 538 10.80 -25.97 20.64
C ALA A 538 9.32 -25.64 20.58
N THR A 539 8.49 -26.64 20.84
CA THR A 539 7.05 -26.52 20.94
C THR A 539 6.53 -27.13 22.23
N VAL A 540 5.48 -26.52 22.77
CA VAL A 540 4.68 -27.09 23.85
C VAL A 540 3.19 -26.99 23.51
N LEU A 541 2.48 -28.08 23.73
CA LEU A 541 1.03 -28.21 23.68
C LEU A 541 0.46 -27.87 25.06
N LEU A 542 -0.45 -26.91 25.06
CA LEU A 542 -1.35 -26.62 26.18
C LEU A 542 -2.67 -27.31 25.86
N ASN A 543 -2.89 -28.47 26.49
CA ASN A 543 -4.11 -29.26 26.32
C ASN A 543 -5.31 -28.66 27.07
N GLU A 544 -6.45 -29.32 26.98
CA GLU A 544 -7.72 -28.89 27.60
C GLU A 544 -7.69 -28.81 29.14
N ASP A 545 -6.67 -29.36 29.80
CA ASP A 545 -6.51 -29.28 31.26
C ASP A 545 -5.91 -27.94 31.72
N VAL A 546 -5.23 -27.23 30.80
CA VAL A 546 -4.62 -25.92 31.08
C VAL A 546 -5.70 -24.86 31.10
N SER A 547 -6.29 -24.64 32.27
CA SER A 547 -7.53 -23.86 32.45
C SER A 547 -7.39 -22.62 33.34
N ASP A 548 -6.17 -22.32 33.80
CA ASP A 548 -5.87 -21.11 34.57
C ASP A 548 -4.44 -20.59 34.33
N GLU A 549 -4.14 -19.38 34.83
CA GLU A 549 -2.83 -18.74 34.71
C GLU A 549 -1.69 -19.64 35.23
N LYS A 550 -1.91 -20.39 36.31
CA LYS A 550 -0.89 -21.21 36.95
C LYS A 550 -0.51 -22.42 36.11
N THR A 551 -1.50 -23.08 35.52
CA THR A 551 -1.30 -24.21 34.62
C THR A 551 -0.70 -23.74 33.28
N ALA A 552 -1.09 -22.55 32.79
CA ALA A 552 -0.46 -21.94 31.61
C ALA A 552 1.02 -21.60 31.87
N GLU A 553 1.35 -21.02 33.02
CA GLU A 553 2.73 -20.79 33.46
C GLU A 553 3.54 -22.08 33.57
N ALA A 554 2.94 -23.17 34.08
CA ALA A 554 3.61 -24.48 34.13
C ALA A 554 3.94 -25.01 32.72
N ALA A 555 3.07 -24.80 31.73
CA ALA A 555 3.38 -25.11 30.33
C ALA A 555 4.52 -24.25 29.78
N MET A 556 4.55 -22.95 30.11
CA MET A 556 5.64 -22.06 29.70
C MET A 556 6.98 -22.42 30.35
N GLN A 557 6.95 -22.90 31.59
CA GLN A 557 8.13 -23.43 32.26
C GLN A 557 8.69 -24.67 31.54
N ARG A 558 7.82 -25.56 31.03
CA ARG A 558 8.25 -26.70 30.19
C ARG A 558 8.92 -26.22 28.91
N LEU A 559 8.35 -25.21 28.24
CA LEU A 559 8.97 -24.62 27.04
C LEU A 559 10.31 -23.96 27.36
N LYS A 560 10.42 -23.25 28.49
CA LYS A 560 11.66 -22.61 28.95
C LYS A 560 12.77 -23.62 29.21
N ALA A 561 12.43 -24.81 29.68
CA ALA A 561 13.38 -25.90 29.91
C ALA A 561 14.07 -26.40 28.63
N ALA A 562 13.55 -26.07 27.44
CA ALA A 562 14.21 -26.35 26.16
C ALA A 562 15.48 -25.51 25.95
N ASN A 563 15.69 -24.46 26.75
CA ASN A 563 16.89 -23.62 26.73
C ASN A 563 17.20 -22.99 25.36
N ILE A 564 16.16 -22.60 24.63
CA ILE A 564 16.29 -21.86 23.37
C ILE A 564 16.74 -20.42 23.68
N PRO A 565 17.77 -19.87 23.00
CA PRO A 565 18.18 -18.49 23.19
C PRO A 565 17.04 -17.52 22.92
N GLU A 566 16.96 -16.39 23.63
CA GLU A 566 15.90 -15.40 23.38
C GLU A 566 16.26 -14.41 22.26
N GLN A 567 17.53 -14.04 22.14
CA GLN A 567 17.98 -13.15 21.08
C GLN A 567 17.84 -13.84 19.72
N ASN A 568 17.29 -13.14 18.73
CA ASN A 568 17.00 -13.67 17.39
C ASN A 568 15.99 -14.83 17.38
N THR A 569 15.09 -14.87 18.36
CA THR A 569 14.02 -15.86 18.47
C THR A 569 12.66 -15.20 18.33
N ILE A 570 11.75 -15.90 17.67
CA ILE A 570 10.36 -15.51 17.49
C ILE A 570 9.48 -16.56 18.15
N GLY A 571 8.52 -16.12 18.96
CA GLY A 571 7.48 -16.98 19.52
C GLY A 571 6.25 -17.02 18.61
N PHE A 572 5.66 -18.21 18.46
CA PHE A 572 4.38 -18.41 17.79
C PHE A 572 3.32 -18.99 18.73
N MET A 573 2.12 -18.42 18.69
CA MET A 573 0.92 -18.89 19.39
C MET A 573 -0.16 -19.29 18.40
N PHE A 574 -0.53 -20.57 18.38
CA PHE A 574 -1.67 -21.05 17.60
C PHE A 574 -2.70 -21.61 18.57
N ALA A 575 -3.77 -20.85 18.80
CA ALA A 575 -4.79 -21.16 19.80
C ALA A 575 -6.12 -21.51 19.15
N CYS A 576 -6.89 -22.40 19.77
CA CYS A 576 -8.27 -22.63 19.36
C CYS A 576 -9.14 -21.40 19.61
N VAL A 577 -10.09 -21.11 18.72
CA VAL A 577 -11.18 -20.15 19.00
C VAL A 577 -12.02 -20.54 20.22
N GLY A 578 -11.99 -21.82 20.63
CA GLY A 578 -12.60 -22.28 21.89
C GLY A 578 -11.83 -21.92 23.15
N ARG A 579 -10.68 -21.23 23.05
CA ARG A 579 -9.81 -20.82 24.15
C ARG A 579 -9.99 -19.32 24.46
N GLY A 580 -8.99 -18.67 25.04
CA GLY A 580 -9.03 -17.23 25.30
C GLY A 580 -10.02 -16.82 26.40
N PHE A 581 -10.63 -15.65 26.25
CA PHE A 581 -11.36 -14.92 27.29
C PHE A 581 -12.45 -15.75 27.98
N GLN A 582 -13.28 -16.44 27.19
CA GLN A 582 -14.39 -17.23 27.74
C GLN A 582 -13.90 -18.48 28.48
N TYR A 583 -12.93 -19.17 27.89
CA TYR A 583 -12.35 -20.38 28.45
C TYR A 583 -11.66 -20.11 29.80
N TYR A 584 -10.96 -18.99 29.91
CA TYR A 584 -10.32 -18.55 31.16
C TYR A 584 -11.23 -17.75 32.10
N ARG A 585 -12.55 -17.96 32.03
CA ARG A 585 -13.56 -17.38 32.94
C ARG A 585 -13.51 -15.84 32.98
N ALA A 586 -13.61 -15.23 31.80
CA ALA A 586 -13.58 -13.77 31.59
C ALA A 586 -12.22 -13.12 31.93
N LYS A 587 -11.13 -13.87 31.77
CA LYS A 587 -9.76 -13.35 31.79
C LYS A 587 -9.17 -13.44 30.40
N GLY A 588 -8.84 -12.30 29.81
CA GLY A 588 -8.15 -12.26 28.51
C GLY A 588 -6.63 -12.30 28.69
N ASN A 589 -5.92 -12.61 27.62
CA ASN A 589 -4.46 -12.53 27.52
C ASN A 589 -3.68 -13.50 28.43
N VAL A 590 -4.32 -14.59 28.88
CA VAL A 590 -3.76 -15.48 29.91
C VAL A 590 -2.51 -16.20 29.43
N GLU A 591 -2.55 -16.77 28.24
CA GLU A 591 -1.43 -17.57 27.71
C GLU A 591 -0.31 -16.67 27.19
N ALA A 592 -0.66 -15.55 26.56
CA ALA A 592 0.31 -14.55 26.12
C ALA A 592 1.02 -13.87 27.32
N ASP A 593 0.31 -13.60 28.42
CA ASP A 593 0.93 -13.10 29.66
C ASP A 593 1.81 -14.16 30.33
N ALA A 594 1.36 -15.42 30.36
CA ALA A 594 2.18 -16.53 30.83
C ALA A 594 3.48 -16.62 30.01
N PHE A 595 3.41 -16.55 28.68
CA PHE A 595 4.58 -16.55 27.80
C PHE A 595 5.54 -15.41 28.14
N ARG A 596 5.02 -14.19 28.26
CA ARG A 596 5.81 -12.98 28.55
C ARG A 596 6.58 -13.08 29.87
N LYS A 597 6.02 -13.74 30.89
CA LYS A 597 6.69 -13.96 32.18
C LYS A 597 7.97 -14.79 32.04
N PHE A 598 8.02 -15.76 31.12
CA PHE A 598 9.18 -16.65 30.92
C PHE A 598 10.11 -16.22 29.78
N PHE A 599 9.62 -15.42 28.83
CA PHE A 599 10.35 -14.95 27.66
C PHE A 599 10.22 -13.42 27.51
N PRO A 600 10.89 -12.64 28.37
CA PRO A 600 10.69 -11.18 28.45
C PRO A 600 11.14 -10.41 27.21
N SER A 601 12.06 -10.97 26.42
CA SER A 601 12.63 -10.31 25.24
C SER A 601 12.15 -10.89 23.90
N VAL A 602 11.43 -12.02 23.94
CA VAL A 602 10.94 -12.70 22.73
C VAL A 602 9.59 -12.12 22.33
N PRO A 603 9.43 -11.62 21.10
CA PRO A 603 8.13 -11.23 20.59
C PRO A 603 7.30 -12.47 20.26
N LEU A 604 6.01 -12.42 20.58
CA LEU A 604 5.01 -13.45 20.35
C LEU A 604 4.02 -13.03 19.26
N PHE A 605 3.78 -13.91 18.29
CA PHE A 605 2.86 -13.68 17.16
C PHE A 605 2.01 -14.94 16.89
N GLY A 606 0.90 -14.81 16.18
CA GLY A 606 0.10 -15.97 15.75
C GLY A 606 -1.38 -15.66 15.73
N PHE A 607 -2.23 -16.66 15.99
CA PHE A 607 -3.67 -16.52 15.77
C PHE A 607 -4.53 -17.38 16.69
N PHE A 608 -5.82 -17.03 16.72
CA PHE A 608 -6.92 -17.89 17.13
C PHE A 608 -7.56 -18.52 15.87
N GLY A 609 -7.74 -19.85 15.85
CA GLY A 609 -8.16 -20.60 14.66
C GLY A 609 -9.07 -21.79 14.96
N ASN A 610 -9.48 -22.50 13.91
CA ASN A 610 -10.51 -23.54 13.96
C ASN A 610 -9.96 -24.95 14.31
N GLY A 611 -8.77 -25.00 14.89
CA GLY A 611 -8.05 -26.24 15.23
C GLY A 611 -6.55 -26.02 15.15
N GLU A 612 -5.80 -26.77 15.96
CA GLU A 612 -4.36 -26.57 16.13
C GLU A 612 -3.60 -27.78 15.59
N ILE A 613 -2.41 -27.52 15.06
CA ILE A 613 -1.51 -28.56 14.53
C ILE A 613 -0.18 -28.46 15.25
N GLY A 614 0.27 -29.55 15.87
CA GLY A 614 1.57 -29.63 16.51
C GLY A 614 1.63 -30.65 17.64
N CYS A 615 2.76 -30.70 18.35
CA CYS A 615 2.95 -31.52 19.55
C CYS A 615 4.14 -31.01 20.37
N ASP A 616 4.33 -31.56 21.58
CA ASP A 616 5.53 -31.31 22.39
C ASP A 616 6.79 -31.85 21.68
N ARG A 617 7.66 -30.97 21.18
CA ARG A 617 8.94 -31.34 20.56
C ARG A 617 10.01 -30.30 20.83
N ILE A 618 11.28 -30.74 20.82
CA ILE A 618 12.45 -29.88 20.92
C ILE A 618 13.45 -30.31 19.84
N VAL A 619 13.97 -29.34 19.10
CA VAL A 619 15.01 -29.48 18.07
C VAL A 619 16.14 -28.50 18.38
N THR A 620 17.32 -29.00 18.78
CA THR A 620 18.52 -28.20 19.08
C THR A 620 19.68 -28.59 18.15
N GLY A 621 20.77 -27.80 18.15
CA GLY A 621 21.93 -28.00 17.26
C GLY A 621 22.63 -29.36 17.37
N ASN A 622 22.39 -30.13 18.45
CA ASN A 622 22.89 -31.50 18.62
C ASN A 622 21.86 -32.59 18.25
N PHE A 623 20.73 -32.22 17.65
CA PHE A 623 19.67 -33.15 17.21
C PHE A 623 19.13 -34.10 18.29
N ILE A 624 19.14 -33.66 19.55
CA ILE A 624 18.59 -34.48 20.65
C ILE A 624 17.09 -34.20 20.76
N LEU A 625 16.30 -35.11 20.19
CA LEU A 625 14.86 -35.13 20.35
C LEU A 625 14.52 -35.72 21.73
N ARG A 626 13.86 -34.94 22.59
CA ARG A 626 13.18 -35.48 23.77
C ARG A 626 11.68 -35.47 23.45
N LYS A 627 11.09 -36.64 23.20
CA LYS A 627 9.63 -36.79 23.26
C LYS A 627 9.24 -36.54 24.73
N CYS A 628 8.52 -35.47 25.02
CA CYS A 628 8.22 -35.09 26.40
C CYS A 628 6.98 -35.80 26.99
N ASN A 629 6.32 -36.71 26.29
CA ASN A 629 5.20 -37.48 26.84
C ASN A 629 5.06 -38.89 26.21
N GLU A 630 4.70 -39.88 27.04
CA GLU A 630 4.42 -41.29 26.70
C GLU A 630 2.99 -41.50 26.15
N VAL A 631 2.44 -40.54 25.41
CA VAL A 631 1.11 -40.71 24.79
C VAL A 631 1.28 -41.46 23.47
N LYS A 632 0.40 -42.45 23.26
CA LYS A 632 0.35 -43.29 22.05
C LYS A 632 0.34 -42.43 20.78
N ASP A 633 0.98 -42.97 19.74
CA ASP A 633 1.31 -42.36 18.46
C ASP A 633 0.25 -41.43 17.82
N ASP A 634 0.76 -40.46 17.04
CA ASP A 634 0.16 -39.83 15.85
C ASP A 634 -0.82 -38.65 15.93
N ASP A 635 -1.31 -38.19 17.08
CA ASP A 635 -2.27 -37.07 17.08
C ASP A 635 -1.59 -35.68 17.02
N LEU A 636 -1.30 -35.24 15.80
CA LEU A 636 -0.81 -33.90 15.50
C LEU A 636 -1.94 -32.86 15.44
N PHE A 637 -3.20 -33.30 15.44
CA PHE A 637 -4.37 -32.43 15.37
C PHE A 637 -5.03 -32.31 16.72
N HIS A 638 -5.39 -31.08 17.07
CA HIS A 638 -5.99 -30.79 18.37
C HIS A 638 -7.19 -29.87 18.23
N SER A 639 -8.02 -29.85 19.27
CA SER A 639 -9.16 -28.95 19.43
C SER A 639 -9.19 -28.48 20.87
N TYR A 640 -9.61 -27.23 21.11
CA TYR A 640 -9.56 -26.62 22.44
C TYR A 640 -8.15 -26.59 23.06
N THR A 641 -7.10 -26.46 22.23
CA THR A 641 -5.70 -26.42 22.67
C THR A 641 -4.92 -25.23 22.12
N THR A 642 -3.67 -25.04 22.58
CA THR A 642 -2.70 -24.05 22.05
C THR A 642 -1.42 -24.79 21.77
N ILE A 643 -0.85 -24.49 20.61
CA ILE A 643 0.55 -24.76 20.32
C ILE A 643 1.35 -23.48 20.53
N MET A 644 2.31 -23.54 21.45
CA MET A 644 3.33 -22.52 21.65
C MET A 644 4.62 -23.00 21.01
N ALA A 645 5.18 -22.22 20.08
CA ALA A 645 6.44 -22.54 19.42
C ALA A 645 7.47 -21.42 19.60
N LEU A 646 8.75 -21.79 19.68
CA LEU A 646 9.89 -20.88 19.57
C LEU A 646 10.68 -21.24 18.33
N ILE A 647 11.05 -20.25 17.51
CA ILE A 647 11.95 -20.43 16.36
C ILE A 647 13.13 -19.48 16.51
N HIS A 648 14.31 -20.03 16.74
CA HIS A 648 15.57 -19.29 16.83
C HIS A 648 16.29 -19.30 15.49
N LEU A 649 16.64 -18.11 14.99
CA LEU A 649 17.30 -17.90 13.69
C LEU A 649 18.74 -17.37 13.81
N GLY A 650 19.29 -17.32 15.03
CA GLY A 650 20.63 -16.80 15.31
C GLY A 650 21.74 -17.85 15.21
N SER A 651 22.99 -17.40 15.30
CA SER A 651 24.13 -18.30 15.54
C SER A 651 24.10 -18.83 16.96
N SER A 652 24.38 -20.12 17.18
CA SER A 652 24.70 -20.63 18.51
C SER A 652 26.02 -20.00 18.99
N LYS A 653 25.95 -18.90 19.71
CA LYS A 653 27.08 -18.38 20.49
C LYS A 653 26.74 -18.47 21.95
#